data_AF-A0A9N9I542-F1
#
_entry.id   AF-A0A9N9I542-F1
#
_cell.length_a   1.000
_cell.length_b   1.000
_cell.length_c   1.000
_cell.angle_alpha   90.00
_cell.angle_beta   90.00
_cell.angle_gamma   90.00
#
_symmetry.space_group_name_H-M   'P 1'
#
loop_
_entity.id
_entity.type
_entity.pdbx_description
1 polymer ?
#
loop_
_entity_poly.entity_id
_entity_poly.type
_entity_poly.pdbx_seq_one_letter_code
_entity_poly.pdbx_strand_id
1 'polypeptide(L)'
;SLEEALSIILQNIPIEIKTPNETTKISEKMPLKERDTNKALDIFNVNVTKSFDLFNSKSSFNFLVCSGAAGIGKTRWGNEFFNSVKKDWSPPPNWGEPDYLYLLLDFVNGVRLCDLDTNLMASTILGLRIAYHYFVRRAGRVMSFEAFQVRACHFFKHFRINVVLESIRNHLSGLNKKLIIVLHIDEYQEIFAFANSWKGRLSGKGLFKEMLYALGPLMIESEVKYCYVQTFLTGTASQDVTNSFKATEYSFKFVKCSLLSNKSIIEIFDYFAEKGGDKEKLWMFNTKFLQLLYDTSGLPRALETVLDECFKRDGFFTKLKDKNFTLFDDIFHAVINNLTNKYKLDKFIMKNRKASCKLLYYCIGAIPVQLNTKLDCEQTVTVEDLERDGFLILKNFAPNTYFIEMPFYFIYIYNIWLNTVPVIIHKMFQPESKMAWDTWEKFVANYEIFRNNLLFELEQHKEGISLKELYRGAIGKGSVLNIRMRLEKLELCEAKNQFPKTGLPINRLNNRVMNLDGLVVVNGCSAPFGDVFLVRKKITENRNLLLVFQQKWYTTLKELTIDDIKIECNKNKKAVNEIKDSNLKKFLEESHIVTVIFTSRPFKGNPKDLPDDCLIISMENFNQYFGPLFASRLTFDIINNLNINSAEPKRISEVIKGVGDILSKVIHENRPYKSATEVIEKNPTYRSYLEKVRTQLEDCSYAPYSFLDNENDSMILNEYDSYSNDNDIEMDVD
;
A
#
# COMPACT_ATOMS: atom_id res chain seq x y z
N SER A 1 12.28 49.16 -15.15
CA SER A 1 11.54 48.66 -13.97
C SER A 1 11.24 47.17 -14.13
N LEU A 2 10.66 46.48 -13.14
CA LEU A 2 10.21 45.09 -13.33
C LEU A 2 9.09 45.01 -14.38
N GLU A 3 8.17 45.98 -14.40
CA GLU A 3 7.07 46.04 -15.36
C GLU A 3 7.56 46.18 -16.81
N GLU A 4 8.56 47.04 -17.05
CA GLU A 4 9.21 47.15 -18.37
C GLU A 4 9.92 45.86 -18.77
N ALA A 5 10.57 45.18 -17.82
CA ALA A 5 11.20 43.90 -18.10
C ALA A 5 10.14 42.86 -18.49
N LEU A 6 9.04 42.77 -17.74
CA LEU A 6 7.94 41.84 -18.01
C LEU A 6 7.24 42.14 -19.34
N SER A 7 7.05 43.41 -19.70
CA SER A 7 6.43 43.79 -20.98
C SER A 7 7.25 43.31 -22.18
N ILE A 8 8.58 43.39 -22.09
CA ILE A 8 9.52 42.88 -23.10
C ILE A 8 9.54 41.34 -23.10
N ILE A 9 9.70 40.71 -21.94
CA ILE A 9 9.84 39.25 -21.81
C ILE A 9 8.60 38.52 -22.33
N LEU A 10 7.42 39.04 -21.98
CA LEU A 10 6.12 38.45 -22.29
C LEU A 10 5.53 38.93 -23.63
N GLN A 11 6.27 39.76 -24.37
CA GLN A 11 5.85 40.25 -25.68
C GLN A 11 5.60 39.07 -26.64
N ASN A 12 4.46 39.13 -27.34
CA ASN A 12 4.02 38.14 -28.34
C ASN A 12 3.88 36.70 -27.80
N ILE A 13 3.69 36.52 -26.49
CA ILE A 13 3.43 35.21 -25.90
C ILE A 13 1.93 34.95 -25.83
N PRO A 14 1.43 33.91 -26.53
CA PRO A 14 0.02 33.60 -26.55
C PRO A 14 -0.47 33.17 -25.16
N ILE A 15 -1.72 33.51 -24.88
CA ILE A 15 -2.50 32.95 -23.77
C ILE A 15 -3.23 31.73 -24.33
N GLU A 16 -3.10 30.61 -23.62
CA GLU A 16 -3.81 29.38 -23.94
C GLU A 16 -5.32 29.63 -23.75
N ILE A 17 -6.06 29.71 -24.86
CA ILE A 17 -7.52 29.75 -24.83
C ILE A 17 -7.97 28.31 -24.57
N LYS A 18 -8.35 28.01 -23.33
CA LYS A 18 -8.99 26.73 -23.01
C LYS A 18 -10.35 26.67 -23.72
N THR A 19 -10.43 25.96 -24.84
CA THR A 19 -11.72 25.52 -25.39
C THR A 19 -12.37 24.55 -24.40
N PRO A 20 -13.68 24.66 -24.10
CA PRO A 20 -14.34 23.83 -23.07
C PRO A 20 -14.42 22.32 -23.38
N ASN A 21 -13.93 21.86 -24.53
CA ASN A 21 -14.15 20.51 -25.01
C ASN A 21 -12.83 19.79 -25.27
N GLU A 22 -12.31 19.16 -24.24
CA GLU A 22 -11.55 17.90 -24.31
C GLU A 22 -11.76 17.18 -22.96
N THR A 23 -12.95 16.61 -22.83
CA THR A 23 -13.31 15.67 -21.75
C THR A 23 -12.51 14.38 -21.93
N THR A 24 -11.27 14.36 -21.47
CA THR A 24 -10.73 13.12 -20.91
C THR A 24 -11.44 12.89 -19.58
N LYS A 25 -12.38 11.94 -19.62
CA LYS A 25 -13.11 11.39 -18.47
C LYS A 25 -12.13 11.23 -17.28
N ILE A 26 -12.55 11.81 -16.15
CA ILE A 26 -11.92 11.95 -14.82
C ILE A 26 -10.86 13.05 -14.70
N SER A 27 -11.26 14.18 -14.13
CA SER A 27 -10.35 14.99 -13.31
C SER A 27 -11.14 15.74 -12.22
N GLU A 28 -12.09 15.06 -11.58
CA GLU A 28 -12.42 15.48 -10.23
C GLU A 28 -11.29 15.02 -9.31
N LYS A 29 -10.58 15.97 -8.71
CA LYS A 29 -9.44 15.66 -7.84
C LYS A 29 -9.93 14.80 -6.66
N MET A 30 -9.41 13.58 -6.53
CA MET A 30 -9.62 12.65 -5.40
C MET A 30 -9.82 13.38 -4.09
N PRO A 31 -10.84 13.20 -3.25
CA PRO A 31 -10.98 14.01 -2.03
C PRO A 31 -9.77 13.99 -1.11
N LEU A 32 -9.67 15.05 -0.33
CA LEU A 32 -8.64 15.23 0.68
C LEU A 32 -9.11 14.69 2.03
N LYS A 33 -8.32 13.82 2.65
CA LYS A 33 -8.66 13.15 3.91
C LYS A 33 -7.44 13.01 4.82
N GLU A 34 -7.69 13.04 6.14
CA GLU A 34 -6.69 12.82 7.21
C GLU A 34 -5.47 13.74 7.14
N ARG A 35 -5.76 15.02 6.91
CA ARG A 35 -4.79 16.09 6.85
C ARG A 35 -5.13 17.06 7.96
N ASP A 36 -4.43 16.89 9.08
CA ASP A 36 -4.59 17.77 10.22
C ASP A 36 -3.79 19.06 10.00
N THR A 37 -4.49 20.12 9.58
CA THR A 37 -3.92 21.44 9.36
C THR A 37 -3.90 22.29 10.63
N ASN A 38 -4.55 21.86 11.73
CA ASN A 38 -4.69 22.68 12.95
C ASN A 38 -3.34 23.08 13.52
N LYS A 39 -2.42 22.12 13.68
CA LYS A 39 -1.07 22.40 14.17
C LYS A 39 -0.33 23.43 13.31
N ALA A 40 -0.53 23.38 11.99
CA ALA A 40 0.11 24.32 11.07
C ALA A 40 -0.53 25.69 11.08
N LEU A 41 -1.86 25.76 11.24
CA LEU A 41 -2.60 26.99 11.50
C LEU A 41 -2.16 27.65 12.80
N ASP A 42 -1.94 26.88 13.87
CA ASP A 42 -1.43 27.40 15.14
C ASP A 42 -0.05 28.04 14.95
N ILE A 43 0.85 27.37 14.22
CA ILE A 43 2.19 27.89 13.92
C ILE A 43 2.09 29.15 13.05
N PHE A 44 1.22 29.15 12.04
CA PHE A 44 0.96 30.31 11.21
C PHE A 44 0.48 31.50 12.05
N ASN A 45 -0.50 31.27 12.93
CA ASN A 45 -1.04 32.29 13.82
C ASN A 45 0.03 32.84 14.78
N VAL A 46 0.88 31.97 15.32
CA VAL A 46 2.02 32.37 16.18
C VAL A 46 3.02 33.23 15.40
N ASN A 47 3.38 32.83 14.17
CA ASN A 47 4.28 33.62 13.33
C ASN A 47 3.68 35.00 13.01
N VAL A 48 2.39 35.06 12.63
CA VAL A 48 1.68 36.33 12.38
C VAL A 48 1.68 37.20 13.63
N THR A 49 1.34 36.64 14.80
CA THR A 49 1.32 37.39 16.07
C THR A 49 2.70 37.96 16.40
N LYS A 50 3.77 37.20 16.16
CA LYS A 50 5.14 37.67 16.40
C LYS A 50 5.62 38.68 15.37
N SER A 51 5.03 38.70 14.17
CA SER A 51 5.44 39.61 13.10
C SER A 51 5.23 41.09 13.44
N PHE A 52 4.37 41.39 14.41
CA PHE A 52 4.08 42.74 14.90
C PHE A 52 5.22 43.37 15.72
N ASP A 53 6.09 42.56 16.33
CA ASP A 53 7.20 43.04 17.15
C ASP A 53 8.55 42.80 16.46
N LEU A 54 9.22 43.89 16.14
CA LEU A 54 10.50 43.92 15.44
C LEU A 54 11.69 43.47 16.30
N PHE A 55 11.51 43.41 17.61
CA PHE A 55 12.54 42.94 18.54
C PHE A 55 12.51 41.43 18.73
N ASN A 56 11.52 40.74 18.16
CA ASN A 56 11.50 39.28 18.16
C ASN A 56 12.71 38.71 17.43
N SER A 57 13.37 37.74 18.07
CA SER A 57 14.49 37.03 17.45
C SER A 57 14.03 36.29 16.19
N LYS A 58 14.91 36.15 15.19
CA LYS A 58 14.64 35.31 14.00
C LYS A 58 14.24 33.87 14.37
N SER A 59 14.78 33.36 15.47
CA SER A 59 14.47 32.01 15.98
C SER A 59 13.04 31.86 16.49
N SER A 60 12.33 32.97 16.69
CA SER A 60 10.94 32.97 17.11
C SER A 60 9.96 32.65 15.97
N PHE A 61 10.39 32.81 14.72
CA PHE A 61 9.64 32.52 13.50
C PHE A 61 9.95 31.12 12.96
N ASN A 62 8.91 30.47 12.42
CA ASN A 62 8.98 29.07 12.03
C ASN A 62 8.69 28.89 10.54
N PHE A 63 9.64 28.30 9.82
CA PHE A 63 9.36 27.66 8.54
C PHE A 63 8.56 26.38 8.79
N LEU A 64 7.49 26.18 8.02
CA LEU A 64 6.74 24.94 8.04
C LEU A 64 7.38 23.95 7.07
N VAL A 65 7.57 22.70 7.52
CA VAL A 65 8.21 21.66 6.71
C VAL A 65 7.40 20.38 6.75
N CYS A 66 7.17 19.78 5.59
CA CYS A 66 6.59 18.45 5.47
C CYS A 66 7.44 17.55 4.57
N SER A 67 8.13 16.62 5.20
CA SER A 67 9.04 15.67 4.55
C SER A 67 8.47 14.25 4.63
N GLY A 68 8.84 13.41 3.68
CA GLY A 68 8.49 11.97 3.68
C GLY A 68 8.52 11.36 2.29
N ALA A 69 8.14 10.09 2.19
CA ALA A 69 8.19 9.30 0.97
C ALA A 69 7.47 9.93 -0.25
N ALA A 70 7.90 9.57 -1.46
CA ALA A 70 7.26 10.01 -2.69
C ALA A 70 5.84 9.42 -2.83
N GLY A 71 4.90 10.22 -3.33
CA GLY A 71 3.52 9.76 -3.57
C GLY A 71 2.58 9.78 -2.34
N ILE A 72 3.05 10.23 -1.17
CA ILE A 72 2.20 10.40 0.03
C ILE A 72 1.31 11.67 -0.01
N GLY A 73 1.43 12.51 -1.03
CA GLY A 73 0.57 13.69 -1.22
C GLY A 73 1.05 15.00 -0.56
N LYS A 74 2.36 15.21 -0.42
CA LYS A 74 2.94 16.42 0.20
C LYS A 74 2.63 17.71 -0.57
N THR A 75 2.77 17.71 -1.90
CA THR A 75 2.39 18.84 -2.78
C THR A 75 0.96 19.29 -2.51
N ARG A 76 0.08 18.31 -2.29
CA ARG A 76 -1.33 18.53 -2.04
C ARG A 76 -1.60 19.09 -0.65
N TRP A 77 -0.84 18.63 0.34
CA TRP A 77 -0.86 19.14 1.71
C TRP A 77 -0.66 20.66 1.75
N GLY A 78 0.26 21.21 0.96
CA GLY A 78 0.48 22.67 0.95
C GLY A 78 -0.72 23.48 0.45
N ASN A 79 -1.49 22.94 -0.50
CA ASN A 79 -2.73 23.56 -0.95
C ASN A 79 -3.84 23.45 0.11
N GLU A 80 -3.88 22.37 0.89
CA GLU A 80 -4.81 22.23 2.02
C GLU A 80 -4.53 23.24 3.11
N PHE A 81 -3.26 23.39 3.48
CA PHE A 81 -2.86 24.38 4.46
C PHE A 81 -3.26 25.79 4.01
N PHE A 82 -3.04 26.14 2.74
CA PHE A 82 -3.52 27.40 2.19
C PHE A 82 -5.05 27.57 2.31
N ASN A 83 -5.82 26.55 1.96
CA ASN A 83 -7.28 26.60 2.06
C ASN A 83 -7.74 26.76 3.52
N SER A 84 -7.08 26.08 4.46
CA SER A 84 -7.33 26.24 5.89
C SER A 84 -6.98 27.64 6.38
N VAL A 85 -5.87 28.24 5.92
CA VAL A 85 -5.54 29.64 6.26
C VAL A 85 -6.62 30.61 5.77
N LYS A 86 -7.22 30.34 4.61
CA LYS A 86 -8.29 31.17 4.05
C LYS A 86 -9.63 30.98 4.78
N LYS A 87 -9.94 29.76 5.21
CA LYS A 87 -11.28 29.40 5.73
C LYS A 87 -11.37 29.46 7.25
N ASP A 88 -10.34 28.98 7.93
CA ASP A 88 -10.39 28.61 9.35
C ASP A 88 -9.58 29.58 10.24
N TRP A 89 -8.76 30.47 9.65
CA TRP A 89 -7.97 31.47 10.39
C TRP A 89 -8.56 32.87 10.26
N SER A 90 -8.61 33.59 11.39
CA SER A 90 -9.11 34.97 11.45
C SER A 90 -7.95 35.97 11.42
N PRO A 91 -7.96 36.96 10.51
CA PRO A 91 -6.92 37.97 10.46
C PRO A 91 -6.94 38.89 11.68
N PRO A 92 -5.78 39.42 12.10
CA PRO A 92 -5.69 40.45 13.12
C PRO A 92 -6.55 41.68 12.77
N PRO A 93 -7.16 42.35 13.77
CA PRO A 93 -8.09 43.47 13.51
C PRO A 93 -7.48 44.61 12.67
N ASN A 94 -6.17 44.85 12.80
CA ASN A 94 -5.44 45.89 12.08
C ASN A 94 -5.14 45.54 10.61
N TRP A 95 -5.37 44.31 10.16
CA TRP A 95 -5.13 43.88 8.77
C TRP A 95 -6.37 44.02 7.88
N GLY A 96 -7.55 44.28 8.46
CA GLY A 96 -8.81 44.29 7.71
C GLY A 96 -9.09 42.93 7.05
N GLU A 97 -9.76 42.94 5.90
CA GLU A 97 -9.99 41.74 5.08
C GLU A 97 -8.81 41.57 4.09
N PRO A 98 -7.93 40.56 4.31
CA PRO A 98 -6.77 40.35 3.45
C PRO A 98 -7.11 39.62 2.16
N ASP A 99 -6.29 39.84 1.13
CA ASP A 99 -6.25 39.00 -0.06
C ASP A 99 -5.32 37.80 0.17
N TYR A 100 -5.65 36.66 -0.44
CA TYR A 100 -4.89 35.41 -0.26
C TYR A 100 -4.32 34.90 -1.58
N LEU A 101 -3.04 34.55 -1.58
CA LEU A 101 -2.34 34.01 -2.74
C LEU A 101 -1.54 32.74 -2.39
N TYR A 102 -1.77 31.69 -3.16
CA TYR A 102 -0.96 30.47 -3.11
C TYR A 102 0.00 30.43 -4.29
N LEU A 103 1.28 30.19 -4.02
CA LEU A 103 2.35 30.05 -5.02
C LEU A 103 3.07 28.72 -4.81
N LEU A 104 3.05 27.85 -5.82
CA LEU A 104 3.74 26.56 -5.80
C LEU A 104 4.98 26.60 -6.69
N LEU A 105 6.15 26.48 -6.07
CA LEU A 105 7.44 26.37 -6.74
C LEU A 105 7.90 24.91 -6.69
N ASP A 106 7.57 24.14 -7.73
CA ASP A 106 8.02 22.74 -7.91
C ASP A 106 9.39 22.72 -8.59
N PHE A 107 10.44 22.32 -7.86
CA PHE A 107 11.82 22.32 -8.35
C PHE A 107 12.19 21.12 -9.24
N VAL A 108 11.27 20.18 -9.48
CA VAL A 108 11.48 19.05 -10.41
C VAL A 108 10.76 19.28 -11.73
N ASN A 109 9.45 19.54 -11.70
CA ASN A 109 8.61 19.60 -12.91
C ASN A 109 8.20 21.02 -13.33
N GLY A 110 8.54 22.05 -12.56
CA GLY A 110 8.04 23.41 -12.79
C GLY A 110 9.14 24.45 -13.02
N VAL A 111 9.97 24.67 -12.00
CA VAL A 111 10.90 25.80 -11.88
C VAL A 111 12.29 25.35 -11.47
N ARG A 112 12.78 24.30 -12.13
CA ARG A 112 14.04 23.61 -11.82
C ARG A 112 15.24 24.56 -11.79
N LEU A 113 16.25 24.25 -10.98
CA LEU A 113 17.53 24.97 -10.98
C LEU A 113 18.36 24.55 -12.20
N CYS A 114 19.01 25.51 -12.85
CA CYS A 114 19.90 25.26 -13.99
C CYS A 114 21.15 26.14 -13.93
N ASP A 115 22.03 26.00 -14.93
CA ASP A 115 23.31 26.71 -15.00
C ASP A 115 23.17 28.25 -15.00
N LEU A 116 22.03 28.78 -15.45
CA LEU A 116 21.76 30.22 -15.38
C LEU A 116 21.61 30.71 -13.93
N ASP A 117 21.25 29.84 -12.99
CA ASP A 117 21.13 30.17 -11.57
C ASP A 117 22.49 30.19 -10.85
N THR A 118 23.55 29.62 -11.43
CA THR A 118 24.85 29.41 -10.77
C THR A 118 25.44 30.67 -10.16
N ASN A 119 25.31 31.82 -10.85
CA ASN A 119 25.89 33.09 -10.41
C ASN A 119 24.85 34.07 -9.83
N LEU A 120 23.58 33.66 -9.73
CA LEU A 120 22.52 34.52 -9.23
C LEU A 120 22.46 34.49 -7.71
N MET A 121 22.05 35.61 -7.13
CA MET A 121 21.71 35.68 -5.71
C MET A 121 20.44 34.87 -5.43
N ALA A 122 20.35 34.25 -4.26
CA ALA A 122 19.17 33.47 -3.85
C ALA A 122 17.85 34.26 -3.96
N SER A 123 17.87 35.55 -3.62
CA SER A 123 16.71 36.45 -3.75
C SER A 123 16.24 36.63 -5.19
N THR A 124 17.16 36.65 -6.16
CA THR A 124 16.84 36.72 -7.60
C THR A 124 16.34 35.37 -8.11
N ILE A 125 16.96 34.28 -7.68
CA ILE A 125 16.56 32.90 -8.03
C ILE A 125 15.10 32.67 -7.62
N LEU A 126 14.72 33.05 -6.39
CA LEU A 126 13.34 32.93 -5.91
C LEU A 126 12.40 33.90 -6.63
N GLY A 127 12.79 35.15 -6.82
CA GLY A 127 11.94 36.15 -7.49
C GLY A 127 11.64 35.82 -8.94
N LEU A 128 12.59 35.26 -9.70
CA LEU A 128 12.35 34.75 -11.05
C LEU A 128 11.24 33.69 -11.09
N ARG A 129 11.27 32.75 -10.13
CA ARG A 129 10.34 31.63 -10.05
C ARG A 129 8.94 32.09 -9.64
N ILE A 130 8.87 33.02 -8.69
CA ILE A 130 7.62 33.67 -8.29
C ILE A 130 7.03 34.47 -9.46
N ALA A 131 7.84 35.26 -10.16
CA ALA A 131 7.40 36.05 -11.30
C ALA A 131 6.87 35.16 -12.43
N TYR A 132 7.58 34.08 -12.76
CA TYR A 132 7.12 33.09 -13.73
C TYR A 132 5.79 32.45 -13.30
N HIS A 133 5.70 31.96 -12.06
CA HIS A 133 4.48 31.31 -11.58
C HIS A 133 3.27 32.24 -11.65
N TYR A 134 3.44 33.52 -11.28
CA TYR A 134 2.35 34.48 -11.23
C TYR A 134 2.02 35.11 -12.59
N PHE A 135 2.99 35.67 -13.31
CA PHE A 135 2.74 36.44 -14.55
C PHE A 135 2.67 35.57 -15.81
N VAL A 136 3.16 34.33 -15.76
CA VAL A 136 3.17 33.41 -16.91
C VAL A 136 2.19 32.27 -16.68
N ARG A 137 2.49 31.39 -15.71
CA ARG A 137 1.73 30.15 -15.51
C ARG A 137 0.29 30.42 -15.07
N ARG A 138 0.08 31.28 -14.06
CA ARG A 138 -1.27 31.63 -13.59
C ARG A 138 -2.05 32.45 -14.62
N ALA A 139 -1.36 33.25 -15.44
CA ALA A 139 -1.97 34.00 -16.53
C ALA A 139 -2.32 33.13 -17.76
N GLY A 140 -2.05 31.82 -17.72
CA GLY A 140 -2.33 30.89 -18.82
C GLY A 140 -1.44 31.08 -20.04
N ARG A 141 -0.24 31.65 -19.89
CA ARG A 141 0.69 31.87 -21.01
C ARG A 141 1.43 30.59 -21.35
N VAL A 142 1.55 30.28 -22.64
CA VAL A 142 2.27 29.10 -23.15
C VAL A 142 3.77 29.40 -23.22
N MET A 143 4.47 29.28 -22.10
CA MET A 143 5.91 29.47 -22.00
C MET A 143 6.46 28.62 -20.87
N SER A 144 7.57 27.90 -21.12
CA SER A 144 8.29 27.15 -20.09
C SER A 144 9.12 28.07 -19.19
N PHE A 145 9.53 27.57 -18.03
CA PHE A 145 10.36 28.35 -17.11
C PHE A 145 11.74 28.65 -17.70
N GLU A 146 12.34 27.69 -18.42
CA GLU A 146 13.63 27.86 -19.08
C GLU A 146 13.56 28.96 -20.14
N ALA A 147 12.51 28.96 -20.96
CA ALA A 147 12.29 30.00 -21.96
C ALA A 147 12.09 31.38 -21.31
N PHE A 148 11.35 31.45 -20.21
CA PHE A 148 11.20 32.67 -19.42
C PHE A 148 12.55 33.16 -18.89
N GLN A 149 13.33 32.27 -18.29
CA GLN A 149 14.62 32.58 -17.68
C GLN A 149 15.65 33.09 -18.71
N VAL A 150 15.70 32.47 -19.89
CA VAL A 150 16.54 32.92 -21.01
C VAL A 150 16.16 34.34 -21.45
N ARG A 151 14.88 34.64 -21.60
CA ARG A 151 14.43 36.00 -21.95
C ARG A 151 14.67 37.02 -20.82
N ALA A 152 14.60 36.58 -19.58
CA ALA A 152 14.82 37.42 -18.41
C ALA A 152 16.31 37.71 -18.12
N CYS A 153 17.27 37.08 -18.82
CA CYS A 153 18.68 37.08 -18.43
C CYS A 153 19.31 38.47 -18.31
N HIS A 154 19.00 39.38 -19.25
CA HIS A 154 19.49 40.76 -19.22
C HIS A 154 18.79 41.63 -18.16
N PHE A 155 17.71 41.11 -17.57
CA PHE A 155 16.85 41.82 -16.62
C PHE A 155 16.90 41.22 -15.21
N PHE A 156 17.70 40.19 -14.94
CA PHE A 156 17.76 39.46 -13.66
C PHE A 156 17.88 40.37 -12.43
N LYS A 157 18.57 41.51 -12.54
CA LYS A 157 18.66 42.51 -11.45
C LYS A 157 17.31 43.05 -10.96
N HIS A 158 16.26 43.01 -11.80
CA HIS A 158 14.90 43.45 -11.49
C HIS A 158 14.03 42.36 -10.85
N PHE A 159 14.51 41.11 -10.81
CA PHE A 159 13.76 39.96 -10.29
C PHE A 159 14.13 39.60 -8.85
N ARG A 160 14.58 40.57 -8.04
CA ARG A 160 14.72 40.32 -6.60
C ARG A 160 13.35 40.05 -6.00
N ILE A 161 13.26 39.07 -5.10
CA ILE A 161 11.99 38.60 -4.52
C ILE A 161 11.10 39.73 -3.98
N ASN A 162 11.65 40.70 -3.26
CA ASN A 162 10.91 41.84 -2.73
C ASN A 162 10.28 42.72 -3.82
N VAL A 163 11.04 43.00 -4.90
CA VAL A 163 10.56 43.78 -6.06
C VAL A 163 9.41 43.05 -6.76
N VAL A 164 9.54 41.72 -6.91
CA VAL A 164 8.50 40.90 -7.54
C VAL A 164 7.24 40.85 -6.68
N LEU A 165 7.37 40.63 -5.38
CA LEU A 165 6.22 40.59 -4.47
C LEU A 165 5.50 41.93 -4.38
N GLU A 166 6.23 43.05 -4.39
CA GLU A 166 5.64 44.38 -4.43
C GLU A 166 4.83 44.61 -5.72
N SER A 167 5.35 44.17 -6.87
CA SER A 167 4.63 44.25 -8.15
C SER A 167 3.37 43.37 -8.15
N ILE A 168 3.45 42.13 -7.61
CA ILE A 168 2.30 41.25 -7.46
C ILE A 168 1.24 41.88 -6.56
N ARG A 169 1.66 42.47 -5.42
CA ARG A 169 0.75 43.17 -4.52
C ARG A 169 0.04 44.31 -5.24
N ASN A 170 0.78 45.18 -5.92
CA ASN A 170 0.19 46.32 -6.65
C ASN A 170 -0.79 45.87 -7.75
N HIS A 171 -0.59 44.67 -8.32
CA HIS A 171 -1.48 44.09 -9.32
C HIS A 171 -2.74 43.42 -8.73
N LEU A 172 -2.65 42.77 -7.56
CA LEU A 172 -3.76 42.04 -6.92
C LEU A 172 -4.59 42.90 -5.96
N SER A 173 -3.90 43.63 -5.09
CA SER A 173 -4.47 44.29 -3.93
C SER A 173 -4.32 45.80 -4.12
N GLY A 174 -5.42 46.53 -4.02
CA GLY A 174 -5.36 48.00 -3.96
C GLY A 174 -4.46 48.44 -2.79
N LEU A 175 -3.96 49.69 -2.84
CA LEU A 175 -2.91 50.24 -1.96
C LEU A 175 -3.10 50.05 -0.43
N ASN A 176 -4.30 49.66 0.03
CA ASN A 176 -4.67 49.58 1.44
C ASN A 176 -5.05 48.17 1.94
N LYS A 177 -4.98 47.11 1.11
CA LYS A 177 -5.29 45.73 1.53
C LYS A 177 -4.02 44.91 1.81
N LYS A 178 -4.05 44.09 2.86
CA LYS A 178 -2.98 43.16 3.19
C LYS A 178 -3.02 41.96 2.23
N LEU A 179 -1.88 41.58 1.66
CA LEU A 179 -1.73 40.35 0.89
C LEU A 179 -1.06 39.26 1.75
N ILE A 180 -1.72 38.13 1.91
CA ILE A 180 -1.20 36.93 2.57
C ILE A 180 -0.80 35.91 1.52
N ILE A 181 0.45 35.50 1.55
CA ILE A 181 1.02 34.53 0.61
C ILE A 181 1.41 33.27 1.36
N VAL A 182 0.90 32.12 0.92
CA VAL A 182 1.50 30.82 1.24
C VAL A 182 2.43 30.46 0.10
N LEU A 183 3.73 30.60 0.34
CA LEU A 183 4.77 30.26 -0.62
C LEU A 183 5.21 28.82 -0.38
N HIS A 184 4.78 27.93 -1.26
CA HIS A 184 5.09 26.50 -1.20
C HIS A 184 6.29 26.20 -2.09
N ILE A 185 7.40 25.80 -1.48
CA ILE A 185 8.59 25.28 -2.15
C ILE A 185 8.54 23.77 -2.06
N ASP A 186 8.33 23.10 -3.19
CA ASP A 186 8.23 21.65 -3.30
C ASP A 186 9.51 21.07 -3.92
N GLU A 187 9.79 19.83 -3.58
CA GLU A 187 11.00 19.08 -3.91
C GLU A 187 12.29 19.83 -3.52
N TYR A 188 12.34 20.35 -2.29
CA TYR A 188 13.47 21.15 -1.80
C TYR A 188 14.82 20.43 -1.84
N GLN A 189 14.85 19.09 -1.91
CA GLN A 189 16.09 18.32 -2.05
C GLN A 189 16.87 18.68 -3.33
N GLU A 190 16.20 19.14 -4.39
CA GLU A 190 16.86 19.60 -5.61
C GLU A 190 17.73 20.85 -5.35
N ILE A 191 17.35 21.69 -4.38
CA ILE A 191 18.14 22.86 -3.97
C ILE A 191 19.44 22.42 -3.31
N PHE A 192 19.38 21.36 -2.50
CA PHE A 192 20.57 20.77 -1.88
C PHE A 192 21.47 20.11 -2.91
N ALA A 193 20.91 19.38 -3.87
CA ALA A 193 21.66 18.74 -4.95
C ALA A 193 22.42 19.78 -5.82
N PHE A 194 21.80 20.94 -6.07
CA PHE A 194 22.42 22.02 -6.86
C PHE A 194 23.49 22.81 -6.08
N ALA A 195 23.54 22.70 -4.75
CA ALA A 195 24.37 23.58 -3.91
C ALA A 195 25.87 23.53 -4.25
N ASN A 196 26.38 22.40 -4.75
CA ASN A 196 27.78 22.25 -5.19
C ASN A 196 28.11 23.06 -6.46
N SER A 197 27.12 23.25 -7.33
CA SER A 197 27.26 23.99 -8.59
C SER A 197 27.08 25.50 -8.41
N TRP A 198 26.50 25.94 -7.28
CA TRP A 198 26.17 27.34 -7.03
C TRP A 198 27.39 28.16 -6.56
N LYS A 199 27.63 29.29 -7.25
CA LYS A 199 28.77 30.19 -7.05
C LYS A 199 28.38 31.61 -6.65
N GLY A 200 27.08 31.94 -6.56
CA GLY A 200 26.54 33.26 -6.21
C GLY A 200 26.76 33.73 -4.76
N ARG A 201 27.88 33.34 -4.13
CA ARG A 201 28.18 33.50 -2.70
C ARG A 201 28.34 34.98 -2.31
N LEU A 202 27.51 35.47 -1.38
CA LEU A 202 27.76 36.71 -0.64
C LEU A 202 28.36 36.46 0.75
N SER A 203 28.16 35.27 1.34
CA SER A 203 28.43 35.01 2.78
C SER A 203 29.21 33.73 3.09
N GLY A 204 29.62 32.96 2.06
CA GLY A 204 30.21 31.62 2.23
C GLY A 204 29.22 30.51 2.63
N LYS A 205 27.94 30.85 2.85
CA LYS A 205 26.85 29.90 3.20
C LYS A 205 26.30 29.24 1.92
N GLY A 206 25.78 28.01 2.02
CA GLY A 206 25.19 27.29 0.87
C GLY A 206 23.85 27.86 0.39
N LEU A 207 23.45 27.57 -0.86
CA LEU A 207 22.28 28.16 -1.55
C LEU A 207 21.00 28.11 -0.72
N PHE A 208 20.69 26.94 -0.16
CA PHE A 208 19.47 26.75 0.64
C PHE A 208 19.40 27.72 1.83
N LYS A 209 20.51 27.91 2.55
CA LYS A 209 20.58 28.84 3.69
C LYS A 209 20.38 30.30 3.24
N GLU A 210 20.93 30.67 2.10
CA GLU A 210 20.76 32.01 1.52
C GLU A 210 19.32 32.25 1.03
N MET A 211 18.65 31.24 0.47
CA MET A 211 17.22 31.32 0.16
C MET A 211 16.39 31.56 1.42
N LEU A 212 16.69 30.86 2.51
CA LEU A 212 15.99 31.08 3.78
C LEU A 212 16.24 32.48 4.36
N TYR A 213 17.44 33.04 4.21
CA TYR A 213 17.69 34.44 4.60
C TYR A 213 16.95 35.44 3.72
N ALA A 214 16.68 35.11 2.45
CA ALA A 214 15.84 35.95 1.59
C ALA A 214 14.33 35.81 1.92
N LEU A 215 13.90 34.66 2.43
CA LEU A 215 12.50 34.36 2.76
C LEU A 215 12.10 34.76 4.17
N GLY A 216 12.99 34.57 5.14
CA GLY A 216 12.73 34.78 6.56
C GLY A 216 12.21 36.18 6.91
N PRO A 217 12.80 37.26 6.36
CA PRO A 217 12.30 38.62 6.59
C PRO A 217 10.88 38.85 6.08
N LEU A 218 10.40 38.07 5.10
CA LEU A 218 9.03 38.18 4.57
C LEU A 218 7.94 37.67 5.54
N MET A 219 8.34 37.02 6.65
CA MET A 219 7.46 36.69 7.78
C MET A 219 7.35 37.83 8.81
N ILE A 220 8.12 38.92 8.64
CA ILE A 220 8.17 40.07 9.55
C ILE A 220 7.43 41.25 8.90
N GLU A 221 6.55 41.93 9.64
CA GLU A 221 5.62 42.90 9.06
C GLU A 221 6.30 44.16 8.49
N SER A 222 7.48 44.55 8.97
CA SER A 222 8.18 45.78 8.56
C SER A 222 8.86 45.72 7.19
N GLU A 223 9.16 44.54 6.68
CA GLU A 223 10.07 44.37 5.53
C GLU A 223 9.37 44.58 4.18
N VAL A 224 8.10 44.20 4.07
CA VAL A 224 7.25 44.51 2.90
C VAL A 224 5.91 45.02 3.41
N LYS A 225 5.78 46.35 3.46
CA LYS A 225 4.54 47.01 3.92
C LYS A 225 3.34 46.39 3.19
N TYR A 226 2.36 45.90 3.95
CA TYR A 226 1.14 45.26 3.43
C TYR A 226 1.28 43.87 2.77
N CYS A 227 2.39 43.15 2.91
CA CYS A 227 2.53 41.75 2.47
C CYS A 227 3.03 40.86 3.62
N TYR A 228 2.47 39.68 3.79
CA TYR A 228 2.95 38.66 4.72
C TYR A 228 3.13 37.33 3.98
N VAL A 229 4.28 36.67 4.13
CA VAL A 229 4.59 35.41 3.43
C VAL A 229 4.90 34.31 4.43
N GLN A 230 4.04 33.30 4.50
CA GLN A 230 4.37 32.04 5.17
C GLN A 230 4.98 31.08 4.15
N THR A 231 6.22 30.65 4.41
CA THR A 231 6.87 29.63 3.59
C THR A 231 6.53 28.23 4.10
N PHE A 232 6.22 27.34 3.16
CA PHE A 232 5.99 25.91 3.39
C PHE A 232 6.92 25.08 2.49
N LEU A 233 7.74 24.23 3.11
CA LEU A 233 8.72 23.39 2.41
C LEU A 233 8.23 21.95 2.35
N THR A 234 8.21 21.35 1.16
CA THR A 234 7.94 19.91 0.96
C THR A 234 9.01 19.25 0.13
N GLY A 235 9.25 17.95 0.40
CA GLY A 235 10.28 17.19 -0.30
C GLY A 235 10.50 15.82 0.31
N THR A 236 11.42 15.05 -0.27
CA THR A 236 11.72 13.67 0.14
C THR A 236 13.02 13.52 0.95
N ALA A 237 13.68 14.62 1.32
CA ALA A 237 15.05 14.57 1.83
C ALA A 237 15.24 13.86 3.19
N SER A 238 16.47 13.38 3.39
CA SER A 238 16.96 12.72 4.60
C SER A 238 16.80 13.56 5.86
N GLN A 239 16.80 12.89 7.00
CA GLN A 239 16.83 13.50 8.32
C GLN A 239 18.11 14.33 8.54
N ASP A 240 19.20 14.05 7.82
CA ASP A 240 20.43 14.86 7.83
C ASP A 240 20.29 16.20 7.10
N VAL A 241 19.64 16.19 5.93
CA VAL A 241 19.25 17.43 5.23
C VAL A 241 18.27 18.23 6.10
N THR A 242 17.39 17.53 6.79
CA THR A 242 16.42 18.09 7.72
C THR A 242 17.08 18.61 9.01
N ASN A 243 18.15 17.98 9.50
CA ASN A 243 18.94 18.42 10.64
C ASN A 243 19.75 19.67 10.29
N SER A 244 20.16 19.81 9.03
CA SER A 244 20.82 21.02 8.52
C SER A 244 19.92 22.27 8.62
N PHE A 245 18.59 22.11 8.70
CA PHE A 245 17.67 23.20 9.00
C PHE A 245 17.96 23.84 10.38
N LYS A 246 18.43 23.08 11.37
CA LYS A 246 18.74 23.59 12.72
C LYS A 246 19.90 24.59 12.75
N ALA A 247 20.70 24.68 11.69
CA ALA A 247 21.87 25.55 11.61
C ALA A 247 21.57 26.98 11.09
N THR A 248 20.29 27.37 11.01
CA THR A 248 19.89 28.73 10.62
C THR A 248 19.44 29.55 11.83
N GLU A 249 19.40 30.87 11.68
CA GLU A 249 18.87 31.77 12.71
C GLU A 249 17.34 31.65 12.87
N TYR A 250 16.64 30.95 11.97
CA TYR A 250 15.20 30.71 12.01
C TYR A 250 14.87 29.30 12.51
N SER A 251 13.67 29.14 13.08
CA SER A 251 13.19 27.84 13.55
C SER A 251 12.40 27.09 12.47
N PHE A 252 12.24 25.77 12.65
CA PHE A 252 11.49 24.91 11.76
C PHE A 252 10.48 24.10 12.55
N LYS A 253 9.28 23.96 11.99
CA LYS A 253 8.23 23.10 12.54
C LYS A 253 7.80 22.08 11.51
N PHE A 254 7.92 20.83 11.90
CA PHE A 254 7.58 19.69 11.08
C PHE A 254 6.11 19.32 11.25
N VAL A 255 5.43 19.22 10.12
CA VAL A 255 4.06 18.72 10.00
C VAL A 255 4.10 17.37 9.28
N LYS A 256 3.27 16.43 9.75
CA LYS A 256 3.28 15.06 9.25
C LYS A 256 2.27 14.92 8.11
N CYS A 257 2.70 14.37 6.98
CA CYS A 257 1.80 13.89 5.94
C CYS A 257 1.71 12.37 6.06
N SER A 258 0.61 11.89 6.65
CA SER A 258 0.40 10.46 6.89
C SER A 258 -0.15 9.74 5.66
N LEU A 259 0.01 8.42 5.61
CA LEU A 259 -0.78 7.56 4.72
C LEU A 259 -2.27 7.68 5.06
N LEU A 260 -3.11 7.34 4.09
CA LEU A 260 -4.55 7.25 4.27
C LEU A 260 -4.87 6.02 5.11
N SER A 261 -5.73 6.17 6.11
CA SER A 261 -6.35 5.04 6.78
C SER A 261 -7.34 4.34 5.87
N ASN A 262 -7.70 3.10 6.22
CA ASN A 262 -8.74 2.36 5.52
C ASN A 262 -10.06 3.13 5.47
N LYS A 263 -10.39 3.89 6.54
CA LYS A 263 -11.57 4.75 6.57
C LYS A 263 -11.48 5.84 5.49
N SER A 264 -10.35 6.52 5.38
CA SER A 264 -10.15 7.55 4.34
C SER A 264 -10.21 6.99 2.93
N ILE A 265 -9.63 5.81 2.68
CA ILE A 265 -9.68 5.14 1.38
C ILE A 265 -11.14 4.88 0.99
N ILE A 266 -11.93 4.33 1.91
CA ILE A 266 -13.36 4.07 1.73
C ILE A 266 -14.12 5.36 1.45
N GLU A 267 -13.95 6.40 2.28
CA GLU A 267 -14.64 7.69 2.09
C GLU A 267 -14.26 8.39 0.78
N ILE A 268 -13.00 8.25 0.33
CA ILE A 268 -12.55 8.77 -0.96
C ILE A 268 -13.25 8.06 -2.10
N PHE A 269 -13.34 6.74 -2.06
CA PHE A 269 -14.02 6.00 -3.11
C PHE A 269 -15.53 6.27 -3.10
N ASP A 270 -16.13 6.35 -1.91
CA ASP A 270 -17.55 6.65 -1.70
C ASP A 270 -17.95 7.98 -2.37
N TYR A 271 -17.12 9.02 -2.24
CA TYR A 271 -17.32 10.29 -2.94
C TYR A 271 -17.43 10.13 -4.46
N PHE A 272 -16.60 9.28 -5.07
CA PHE A 272 -16.68 9.01 -6.49
C PHE A 272 -17.86 8.11 -6.85
N ALA A 273 -18.20 7.15 -5.99
CA ALA A 273 -19.35 6.27 -6.16
C ALA A 273 -20.67 7.04 -6.18
N GLU A 274 -20.87 7.95 -5.22
CA GLU A 274 -22.07 8.79 -5.12
C GLU A 274 -22.24 9.66 -6.39
N LYS A 275 -21.14 10.19 -6.92
CA LYS A 275 -21.16 10.98 -8.16
C LYS A 275 -21.30 10.13 -9.42
N GLY A 276 -20.80 8.91 -9.40
CA GLY A 276 -20.94 7.91 -10.46
C GLY A 276 -22.32 7.27 -10.52
N GLY A 277 -23.24 7.65 -9.63
CA GLY A 277 -24.62 7.16 -9.60
C GLY A 277 -24.84 5.88 -8.79
N ASP A 278 -23.83 5.37 -8.07
CA ASP A 278 -23.95 4.20 -7.19
C ASP A 278 -24.47 4.59 -5.79
N LYS A 279 -25.73 5.05 -5.74
CA LYS A 279 -26.37 5.53 -4.50
C LYS A 279 -26.57 4.44 -3.44
N GLU A 280 -26.66 3.18 -3.88
CA GLU A 280 -26.85 2.01 -3.01
C GLU A 280 -25.55 1.51 -2.40
N LYS A 281 -24.40 2.10 -2.78
CA LYS A 281 -23.06 1.76 -2.28
C LYS A 281 -22.74 0.28 -2.47
N LEU A 282 -23.18 -0.30 -3.58
CA LEU A 282 -23.05 -1.74 -3.83
C LEU A 282 -21.58 -2.18 -3.92
N TRP A 283 -20.70 -1.27 -4.34
CA TRP A 283 -19.25 -1.47 -4.33
C TRP A 283 -18.68 -1.89 -2.96
N MET A 284 -19.30 -1.46 -1.85
CA MET A 284 -18.86 -1.78 -0.49
C MET A 284 -19.03 -3.27 -0.15
N PHE A 285 -19.89 -3.98 -0.90
CA PHE A 285 -20.10 -5.42 -0.72
C PHE A 285 -19.23 -6.26 -1.65
N ASN A 286 -18.54 -5.63 -2.61
CA ASN A 286 -17.63 -6.33 -3.50
C ASN A 286 -16.27 -6.51 -2.82
N THR A 287 -16.07 -7.67 -2.21
CA THR A 287 -14.87 -7.97 -1.44
C THR A 287 -13.60 -7.94 -2.28
N LYS A 288 -13.67 -8.38 -3.55
CA LYS A 288 -12.55 -8.32 -4.50
C LYS A 288 -12.14 -6.88 -4.81
N PHE A 289 -13.13 -6.00 -4.96
CA PHE A 289 -12.88 -4.58 -5.14
C PHE A 289 -12.33 -3.92 -3.87
N LEU A 290 -12.89 -4.21 -2.70
CA LEU A 290 -12.35 -3.74 -1.43
C LEU A 290 -10.88 -4.15 -1.30
N GLN A 291 -10.53 -5.39 -1.65
CA GLN A 291 -9.15 -5.86 -1.63
C GLN A 291 -8.21 -4.99 -2.49
N LEU A 292 -8.62 -4.59 -3.70
CA LEU A 292 -7.85 -3.66 -4.54
C LEU A 292 -7.55 -2.33 -3.83
N LEU A 293 -8.53 -1.81 -3.07
CA LEU A 293 -8.38 -0.60 -2.28
C LEU A 293 -7.43 -0.81 -1.09
N TYR A 294 -7.58 -1.93 -0.36
CA TYR A 294 -6.70 -2.28 0.77
C TYR A 294 -5.24 -2.54 0.32
N ASP A 295 -5.05 -3.08 -0.88
CA ASP A 295 -3.73 -3.35 -1.45
C ASP A 295 -2.90 -2.08 -1.71
N THR A 296 -3.54 -0.91 -1.72
CA THR A 296 -2.84 0.38 -1.76
C THR A 296 -2.08 0.67 -0.46
N SER A 297 -2.46 0.00 0.63
CA SER A 297 -1.94 0.21 1.98
C SER A 297 -1.90 1.69 2.40
N GLY A 298 -2.87 2.48 1.93
CA GLY A 298 -3.00 3.89 2.27
C GLY A 298 -2.09 4.84 1.47
N LEU A 299 -1.31 4.34 0.51
CA LEU A 299 -0.50 5.20 -0.36
C LEU A 299 -1.40 5.95 -1.35
N PRO A 300 -1.52 7.29 -1.26
CA PRO A 300 -2.40 8.08 -2.12
C PRO A 300 -2.13 7.87 -3.61
N ARG A 301 -0.86 7.83 -4.04
CA ARG A 301 -0.51 7.59 -5.46
C ARG A 301 -0.95 6.21 -5.96
N ALA A 302 -0.92 5.19 -5.09
CA ALA A 302 -1.44 3.86 -5.45
C ALA A 302 -2.97 3.90 -5.56
N LEU A 303 -3.65 4.55 -4.62
CA LEU A 303 -5.10 4.74 -4.67
C LEU A 303 -5.53 5.53 -5.92
N GLU A 304 -4.89 6.65 -6.24
CA GLU A 304 -5.12 7.41 -7.47
C GLU A 304 -4.97 6.51 -8.70
N THR A 305 -3.94 5.67 -8.74
CA THR A 305 -3.74 4.74 -9.86
C THR A 305 -4.85 3.68 -9.94
N VAL A 306 -5.33 3.17 -8.81
CA VAL A 306 -6.50 2.26 -8.77
C VAL A 306 -7.74 2.97 -9.31
N LEU A 307 -8.03 4.19 -8.83
CA LEU A 307 -9.18 4.98 -9.27
C LEU A 307 -9.12 5.30 -10.77
N ASP A 308 -7.96 5.74 -11.27
CA ASP A 308 -7.73 6.00 -12.69
C ASP A 308 -8.04 4.76 -13.53
N GLU A 309 -7.53 3.59 -13.12
CA GLU A 309 -7.78 2.33 -13.83
C GLU A 309 -9.24 1.90 -13.76
N CYS A 310 -9.91 2.07 -12.62
CA CYS A 310 -11.34 1.78 -12.49
C CYS A 310 -12.16 2.62 -13.45
N PHE A 311 -11.98 3.94 -13.43
CA PHE A 311 -12.86 4.86 -14.14
C PHE A 311 -12.52 5.03 -15.64
N LYS A 312 -11.33 4.61 -16.09
CA LYS A 312 -11.05 4.44 -17.53
C LYS A 312 -11.93 3.38 -18.19
N ARG A 313 -12.47 2.45 -17.41
CA ARG A 313 -13.32 1.37 -17.90
C ARG A 313 -14.77 1.86 -17.94
N ASP A 314 -15.32 1.98 -19.15
CA ASP A 314 -16.71 2.40 -19.32
C ASP A 314 -17.67 1.47 -18.57
N GLY A 315 -18.64 2.07 -17.87
CA GLY A 315 -19.63 1.36 -17.08
C GLY A 315 -19.06 0.64 -15.85
N PHE A 316 -17.94 1.11 -15.28
CA PHE A 316 -17.28 0.46 -14.13
C PHE A 316 -18.25 0.10 -12.99
N PHE A 317 -19.08 1.03 -12.54
CA PHE A 317 -20.05 0.76 -11.47
C PHE A 317 -21.11 -0.28 -11.86
N THR A 318 -21.50 -0.36 -13.13
CA THR A 318 -22.37 -1.44 -13.64
C THR A 318 -21.63 -2.77 -13.61
N LYS A 319 -20.39 -2.80 -14.09
CA LYS A 319 -19.54 -4.00 -14.12
C LYS A 319 -19.13 -4.50 -12.73
N LEU A 320 -19.19 -3.65 -11.70
CA LEU A 320 -19.04 -4.07 -10.30
C LEU A 320 -20.22 -4.95 -9.83
N LYS A 321 -21.41 -4.73 -10.41
CA LYS A 321 -22.64 -5.51 -10.13
C LYS A 321 -22.62 -6.83 -10.89
N ASP A 322 -22.15 -6.79 -12.13
CA ASP A 322 -21.97 -7.99 -12.93
C ASP A 322 -20.84 -8.83 -12.32
N LYS A 323 -21.07 -10.13 -12.08
CA LYS A 323 -20.02 -11.06 -11.62
C LYS A 323 -19.03 -11.37 -12.75
N ASN A 324 -18.51 -10.35 -13.42
CA ASN A 324 -17.57 -10.51 -14.52
C ASN A 324 -16.24 -11.00 -13.95
N PHE A 325 -16.02 -12.31 -14.08
CA PHE A 325 -14.79 -13.00 -13.69
C PHE A 325 -13.66 -12.50 -14.60
N THR A 326 -12.84 -11.56 -14.13
CA THR A 326 -11.54 -11.06 -14.67
C THR A 326 -11.36 -9.57 -14.40
N LEU A 327 -12.44 -8.81 -14.16
CA LEU A 327 -12.37 -7.35 -14.02
C LEU A 327 -11.34 -6.90 -12.99
N PHE A 328 -11.32 -7.55 -11.82
CA PHE A 328 -10.45 -7.14 -10.72
C PHE A 328 -8.99 -7.50 -10.97
N ASP A 329 -8.74 -8.64 -11.60
CA ASP A 329 -7.38 -9.06 -11.99
C ASP A 329 -6.82 -8.13 -13.08
N ASP A 330 -7.64 -7.74 -14.06
CA ASP A 330 -7.24 -6.77 -15.10
C ASP A 330 -6.88 -5.41 -14.50
N ILE A 331 -7.67 -4.92 -13.54
CA ILE A 331 -7.37 -3.67 -12.81
C ILE A 331 -6.07 -3.85 -12.02
N PHE A 332 -5.93 -4.95 -11.29
CA PHE A 332 -4.74 -5.27 -10.50
C PHE A 332 -3.47 -5.24 -11.35
N HIS A 333 -3.48 -5.91 -12.51
CA HIS A 333 -2.36 -5.94 -13.44
C HIS A 333 -2.06 -4.57 -14.07
N ALA A 334 -3.09 -3.81 -14.43
CA ALA A 334 -2.89 -2.45 -14.95
C ALA A 334 -2.27 -1.52 -13.89
N VAL A 335 -2.70 -1.62 -12.63
CA VAL A 335 -2.13 -0.87 -11.51
C VAL A 335 -0.67 -1.25 -11.29
N ILE A 336 -0.33 -2.54 -11.31
CA ILE A 336 1.06 -3.02 -11.20
C ILE A 336 1.95 -2.43 -12.29
N ASN A 337 1.51 -2.46 -13.55
CA ASN A 337 2.28 -1.93 -14.67
C ASN A 337 2.51 -0.42 -14.53
N ASN A 338 1.46 0.32 -14.18
CA ASN A 338 1.54 1.76 -13.94
C ASN A 338 2.49 2.11 -12.79
N LEU A 339 2.39 1.41 -11.66
CA LEU A 339 3.26 1.65 -10.49
C LEU A 339 4.71 1.26 -10.79
N THR A 340 4.95 0.15 -11.48
CA THR A 340 6.28 -0.26 -11.93
C THR A 340 6.93 0.85 -12.75
N ASN A 341 6.21 1.41 -13.73
CA ASN A 341 6.72 2.48 -14.58
C ASN A 341 6.90 3.81 -13.83
N LYS A 342 5.91 4.22 -13.01
CA LYS A 342 5.94 5.48 -12.26
C LYS A 342 7.11 5.54 -11.29
N TYR A 343 7.42 4.42 -10.63
CA TYR A 343 8.51 4.33 -9.64
C TYR A 343 9.80 3.72 -10.20
N LYS A 344 9.80 3.22 -11.44
CA LYS A 344 10.94 2.52 -12.07
C LYS A 344 11.45 1.35 -11.22
N LEU A 345 10.52 0.60 -10.62
CA LEU A 345 10.80 -0.46 -9.65
C LEU A 345 11.62 -1.60 -10.28
N ASP A 346 11.27 -2.00 -11.49
CA ASP A 346 11.97 -3.02 -12.29
C ASP A 346 13.48 -2.75 -12.38
N LYS A 347 13.84 -1.52 -12.79
CA LYS A 347 15.24 -1.09 -12.95
C LYS A 347 15.97 -1.09 -11.62
N PHE A 348 15.31 -0.65 -10.56
CA PHE A 348 15.87 -0.66 -9.21
C PHE A 348 16.12 -2.10 -8.73
N ILE A 349 15.13 -2.99 -8.83
CA ILE A 349 15.20 -4.36 -8.32
C ILE A 349 16.29 -5.15 -9.05
N MET A 350 16.37 -5.04 -10.38
CA MET A 350 17.40 -5.73 -11.17
C MET A 350 18.81 -5.29 -10.79
N LYS A 351 19.02 -3.98 -10.54
CA LYS A 351 20.32 -3.44 -10.17
C LYS A 351 20.69 -3.75 -8.71
N ASN A 352 19.70 -3.84 -7.82
CA ASN A 352 19.87 -3.88 -6.37
C ASN A 352 19.18 -5.12 -5.76
N ARG A 353 19.47 -6.31 -6.31
CA ARG A 353 18.80 -7.56 -5.96
C ARG A 353 18.89 -7.90 -4.46
N LYS A 354 20.10 -7.86 -3.88
CA LYS A 354 20.34 -8.14 -2.45
C LYS A 354 19.60 -7.14 -1.56
N ALA A 355 19.68 -5.84 -1.87
CA ALA A 355 18.95 -4.79 -1.17
C ALA A 355 17.43 -5.02 -1.23
N SER A 356 16.91 -5.44 -2.38
CA SER A 356 15.50 -5.73 -2.59
C SER A 356 15.01 -6.94 -1.78
N CYS A 357 15.81 -8.01 -1.71
CA CYS A 357 15.54 -9.13 -0.81
C CYS A 357 15.53 -8.67 0.66
N LYS A 358 16.48 -7.82 1.06
CA LYS A 358 16.59 -7.37 2.45
C LYS A 358 15.43 -6.44 2.83
N LEU A 359 14.98 -5.63 1.87
CA LEU A 359 13.80 -4.79 1.99
C LEU A 359 12.54 -5.63 2.21
N LEU A 360 12.31 -6.66 1.37
CA LEU A 360 11.18 -7.58 1.55
C LEU A 360 11.23 -8.28 2.92
N TYR A 361 12.41 -8.72 3.35
CA TYR A 361 12.60 -9.39 4.64
C TYR A 361 12.19 -8.49 5.81
N TYR A 362 12.65 -7.24 5.82
CA TYR A 362 12.28 -6.29 6.87
C TYR A 362 10.79 -5.92 6.83
N CYS A 363 10.23 -5.72 5.64
CA CYS A 363 8.83 -5.36 5.46
C CYS A 363 7.88 -6.49 5.88
N ILE A 364 8.07 -7.70 5.34
CA ILE A 364 7.20 -8.85 5.60
C ILE A 364 7.39 -9.34 7.03
N GLY A 365 8.62 -9.34 7.51
CA GLY A 365 8.90 -9.67 8.89
C GLY A 365 8.39 -8.63 9.89
N ALA A 366 7.96 -7.43 9.47
CA ALA A 366 7.71 -6.30 10.37
C ALA A 366 8.88 -6.15 11.38
N ILE A 367 10.09 -6.13 10.85
CA ILE A 367 11.31 -6.01 11.65
C ILE A 367 11.66 -4.53 11.73
N PRO A 368 11.86 -3.96 12.93
CA PRO A 368 12.20 -2.56 13.06
C PRO A 368 13.58 -2.27 12.48
N VAL A 369 13.72 -1.13 11.81
CA VAL A 369 14.96 -0.64 11.19
C VAL A 369 15.24 0.81 11.61
N GLN A 370 16.50 1.21 11.51
CA GLN A 370 16.93 2.61 11.59
C GLN A 370 17.13 3.18 10.18
N LEU A 371 17.12 4.50 10.03
CA LEU A 371 17.30 5.18 8.73
C LEU A 371 18.63 4.82 8.04
N ASN A 372 19.71 4.75 8.81
CA ASN A 372 21.05 4.40 8.33
C ASN A 372 21.25 2.88 8.12
N THR A 373 20.21 2.06 8.29
CA THR A 373 20.32 0.62 8.07
C THR A 373 20.68 0.37 6.61
N LYS A 374 21.85 -0.22 6.38
CA LYS A 374 22.32 -0.59 5.04
C LYS A 374 21.57 -1.81 4.54
N LEU A 375 21.01 -1.71 3.34
CA LEU A 375 20.27 -2.80 2.71
C LEU A 375 21.15 -3.68 1.82
N ASP A 376 22.33 -3.20 1.47
CA ASP A 376 23.36 -3.96 0.76
C ASP A 376 24.71 -3.77 1.47
N CYS A 377 25.57 -4.78 1.41
CA CYS A 377 26.97 -4.68 1.84
C CYS A 377 27.88 -4.15 0.73
N GLU A 378 27.53 -4.38 -0.54
CA GLU A 378 28.28 -3.95 -1.72
C GLU A 378 27.85 -2.56 -2.20
N GLN A 379 26.59 -2.19 -1.97
CA GLN A 379 26.07 -0.86 -2.27
C GLN A 379 25.85 -0.05 -0.99
N THR A 380 25.97 1.27 -1.08
CA THR A 380 25.75 2.17 0.06
C THR A 380 24.28 2.52 0.30
N VAL A 381 23.34 1.77 -0.28
CA VAL A 381 21.91 2.06 -0.22
C VAL A 381 21.38 1.83 1.20
N THR A 382 20.82 2.88 1.79
CA THR A 382 20.21 2.85 3.12
C THR A 382 18.67 2.84 3.04
N VAL A 383 18.02 2.53 4.17
CA VAL A 383 16.56 2.67 4.31
C VAL A 383 16.10 4.10 3.99
N GLU A 384 16.87 5.09 4.41
CA GLU A 384 16.60 6.50 4.14
C GLU A 384 16.67 6.86 2.66
N ASP A 385 17.68 6.34 1.94
CA ASP A 385 17.76 6.52 0.48
C ASP A 385 16.52 5.98 -0.21
N LEU A 386 16.03 4.81 0.22
CA LEU A 386 14.85 4.19 -0.37
C LEU A 386 13.55 4.90 -0.02
N GLU A 387 13.42 5.46 1.18
CA GLU A 387 12.27 6.31 1.53
C GLU A 387 12.27 7.58 0.66
N ARG A 388 13.43 8.23 0.53
CA ARG A 388 13.62 9.44 -0.29
C ARG A 388 13.22 9.18 -1.74
N ASP A 389 13.68 8.07 -2.28
CA ASP A 389 13.45 7.73 -3.69
C ASP A 389 12.06 7.10 -3.93
N GLY A 390 11.27 6.92 -2.86
CA GLY A 390 9.88 6.47 -2.94
C GLY A 390 9.68 4.97 -3.07
N PHE A 391 10.71 4.17 -2.78
CA PHE A 391 10.65 2.70 -2.86
C PHE A 391 9.99 2.06 -1.64
N LEU A 392 9.84 2.80 -0.54
CA LEU A 392 9.20 2.34 0.69
C LEU A 392 8.55 3.50 1.45
N ILE A 393 7.75 3.15 2.46
CA ILE A 393 7.22 4.10 3.45
C ILE A 393 7.68 3.67 4.84
N LEU A 394 8.00 4.65 5.70
CA LEU A 394 8.34 4.38 7.09
C LEU A 394 7.19 4.70 8.03
N LYS A 395 6.89 3.72 8.89
CA LYS A 395 5.99 3.89 10.03
C LYS A 395 6.80 3.93 11.31
N ASN A 396 6.65 5.04 12.04
CA ASN A 396 7.31 5.20 13.32
C ASN A 396 6.82 4.11 14.31
N PHE A 397 7.77 3.34 14.84
CA PHE A 397 7.53 2.33 15.85
C PHE A 397 8.01 2.79 17.23
N ALA A 398 9.22 3.36 17.29
CA ALA A 398 9.85 3.88 18.48
C ALA A 398 10.80 5.04 18.09
N PRO A 399 11.38 5.79 19.05
CA PRO A 399 12.36 6.83 18.72
C PRO A 399 13.47 6.29 17.80
N ASN A 400 13.66 6.97 16.66
CA ASN A 400 14.63 6.61 15.61
C ASN A 400 14.51 5.19 15.03
N THR A 401 13.36 4.53 15.21
CA THR A 401 13.14 3.15 14.78
C THR A 401 11.80 3.03 14.06
N TYR A 402 11.80 2.37 12.91
CA TYR A 402 10.70 2.38 11.96
C TYR A 402 10.39 0.97 11.47
N PHE A 403 9.12 0.70 11.19
CA PHE A 403 8.75 -0.40 10.32
C PHE A 403 8.74 0.07 8.87
N ILE A 404 9.21 -0.80 7.99
CA ILE A 404 9.07 -0.63 6.54
C ILE A 404 7.67 -1.10 6.15
N GLU A 405 6.88 -0.21 5.55
CA GLU A 405 5.59 -0.53 4.94
C GLU A 405 5.68 -0.35 3.42
N MET A 406 5.04 -1.28 2.69
CA MET A 406 4.89 -1.24 1.24
C MET A 406 3.47 -1.65 0.86
N PRO A 407 2.86 -1.01 -0.15
CA PRO A 407 1.63 -1.51 -0.76
C PRO A 407 1.78 -2.96 -1.20
N PHE A 408 0.70 -3.74 -1.18
CA PHE A 408 0.74 -5.12 -1.68
C PHE A 408 1.21 -5.19 -3.13
N TYR A 409 0.81 -4.20 -3.94
CA TYR A 409 1.29 -4.04 -5.31
C TYR A 409 2.81 -4.03 -5.41
N PHE A 410 3.51 -3.39 -4.48
CA PHE A 410 4.98 -3.35 -4.48
C PHE A 410 5.54 -4.72 -4.15
N ILE A 411 5.02 -5.41 -3.14
CA ILE A 411 5.49 -6.77 -2.79
C ILE A 411 5.28 -7.75 -3.95
N TYR A 412 4.17 -7.61 -4.66
CA TYR A 412 3.91 -8.37 -5.89
C TYR A 412 4.98 -8.10 -6.96
N ILE A 413 5.24 -6.82 -7.27
CA ILE A 413 6.27 -6.40 -8.24
C ILE A 413 7.64 -6.93 -7.85
N TYR A 414 8.04 -6.78 -6.58
CA TYR A 414 9.33 -7.22 -6.10
C TYR A 414 9.53 -8.73 -6.28
N ASN A 415 8.56 -9.57 -5.90
CA ASN A 415 8.73 -11.01 -6.06
C ASN A 415 8.71 -11.45 -7.54
N ILE A 416 7.97 -10.78 -8.44
CA ILE A 416 8.07 -11.03 -9.89
C ILE A 416 9.49 -10.86 -10.40
N TRP A 417 10.13 -9.73 -10.07
CA TRP A 417 11.46 -9.41 -10.58
C TRP A 417 12.58 -10.15 -9.84
N LEU A 418 12.39 -10.45 -8.56
CA LEU A 418 13.33 -11.26 -7.79
C LEU A 418 13.21 -12.75 -8.15
N ASN A 419 12.06 -13.20 -8.62
CA ASN A 419 11.75 -14.61 -8.89
C ASN A 419 12.10 -15.51 -7.69
N THR A 420 11.80 -15.03 -6.48
CA THR A 420 12.05 -15.77 -5.23
C THR A 420 11.12 -16.98 -5.09
N VAL A 421 9.95 -16.96 -5.75
CA VAL A 421 8.92 -18.00 -5.72
C VAL A 421 8.15 -18.06 -7.05
N PRO A 422 7.63 -19.24 -7.43
CA PRO A 422 6.68 -19.38 -8.51
C PRO A 422 5.54 -18.34 -8.51
N VAL A 423 5.16 -17.91 -9.71
CA VAL A 423 3.98 -17.07 -10.02
C VAL A 423 2.67 -17.62 -9.42
N ILE A 424 2.67 -18.87 -8.96
CA ILE A 424 1.53 -19.53 -8.33
C ILE A 424 1.12 -18.85 -7.00
N ILE A 425 2.06 -18.38 -6.15
CA ILE A 425 1.67 -17.54 -4.97
C ILE A 425 0.91 -16.33 -5.41
N HIS A 426 1.42 -15.66 -6.44
CA HIS A 426 0.88 -14.42 -6.93
C HIS A 426 -0.55 -14.58 -7.42
N LYS A 427 -0.85 -15.69 -8.09
CA LYS A 427 -2.22 -16.04 -8.46
C LYS A 427 -3.11 -16.22 -7.24
N MET A 428 -2.65 -16.88 -6.18
CA MET A 428 -3.44 -17.06 -4.95
C MET A 428 -3.78 -15.76 -4.24
N PHE A 429 -3.07 -14.69 -4.57
CA PHE A 429 -3.29 -13.34 -4.04
C PHE A 429 -3.87 -12.36 -5.07
N GLN A 430 -4.23 -12.82 -6.25
CA GLN A 430 -5.04 -12.02 -7.16
C GLN A 430 -6.44 -11.82 -6.57
N PRO A 431 -7.08 -10.65 -6.77
CA PRO A 431 -8.41 -10.37 -6.23
C PRO A 431 -9.48 -11.40 -6.60
N GLU A 432 -9.38 -12.04 -7.76
CA GLU A 432 -10.39 -13.03 -8.20
C GLU A 432 -10.23 -14.40 -7.54
N SER A 433 -9.09 -14.69 -6.92
CA SER A 433 -8.81 -15.99 -6.30
C SER A 433 -9.63 -16.22 -5.03
N LYS A 434 -10.12 -17.46 -4.84
CA LYS A 434 -10.78 -17.91 -3.62
C LYS A 434 -9.83 -18.79 -2.81
N MET A 435 -9.66 -18.49 -1.52
CA MET A 435 -8.95 -19.39 -0.60
C MET A 435 -9.85 -20.55 -0.16
N ALA A 436 -9.66 -21.71 -0.80
CA ALA A 436 -10.23 -23.00 -0.39
C ALA A 436 -9.17 -23.89 0.29
N TRP A 437 -9.55 -25.08 0.75
CA TRP A 437 -8.63 -25.99 1.46
C TRP A 437 -7.41 -26.40 0.62
N ASP A 438 -7.61 -26.78 -0.65
CA ASP A 438 -6.52 -27.14 -1.57
C ASP A 438 -5.63 -25.94 -1.93
N THR A 439 -6.21 -24.75 -1.94
CA THR A 439 -5.52 -23.49 -2.21
C THR A 439 -4.69 -23.06 -0.99
N TRP A 440 -5.20 -23.28 0.22
CA TRP A 440 -4.48 -23.07 1.48
C TRP A 440 -3.22 -23.94 1.53
N GLU A 441 -3.35 -25.22 1.17
CA GLU A 441 -2.21 -26.15 1.16
C GLU A 441 -1.05 -25.65 0.32
N LYS A 442 -1.37 -25.24 -0.90
CA LYS A 442 -0.41 -24.71 -1.84
C LYS A 442 0.10 -23.33 -1.41
N PHE A 443 -0.74 -22.49 -0.80
CA PHE A 443 -0.32 -21.20 -0.30
C PHE A 443 0.77 -21.35 0.77
N VAL A 444 0.55 -22.17 1.80
CA VAL A 444 1.55 -22.37 2.87
C VAL A 444 2.82 -23.00 2.32
N ALA A 445 2.71 -23.99 1.43
CA ALA A 445 3.87 -24.63 0.80
C ALA A 445 4.73 -23.62 0.05
N ASN A 446 4.09 -22.76 -0.76
CA ASN A 446 4.83 -21.75 -1.47
C ASN A 446 5.35 -20.65 -0.52
N TYR A 447 4.61 -20.26 0.52
CA TYR A 447 5.08 -19.24 1.48
C TYR A 447 6.33 -19.74 2.25
N GLU A 448 6.40 -21.04 2.54
CA GLU A 448 7.62 -21.65 3.08
C GLU A 448 8.81 -21.46 2.12
N ILE A 449 8.61 -21.71 0.82
CA ILE A 449 9.62 -21.46 -0.21
C ILE A 449 9.99 -19.97 -0.26
N PHE A 450 8.99 -19.08 -0.24
CA PHE A 450 9.18 -17.62 -0.24
C PHE A 450 10.12 -17.20 0.87
N ARG A 451 9.77 -17.55 2.10
CA ARG A 451 10.49 -17.14 3.30
C ARG A 451 11.88 -17.78 3.35
N ASN A 452 11.99 -19.07 3.05
CA ASN A 452 13.27 -19.77 3.02
C ASN A 452 14.21 -19.17 1.97
N ASN A 453 13.76 -19.03 0.72
CA ASN A 453 14.60 -18.56 -0.38
C ASN A 453 15.03 -17.11 -0.16
N LEU A 454 14.14 -16.28 0.41
CA LEU A 454 14.50 -14.92 0.83
C LEU A 454 15.64 -14.92 1.85
N LEU A 455 15.55 -15.77 2.88
CA LEU A 455 16.59 -15.89 3.91
C LEU A 455 17.88 -16.51 3.38
N PHE A 456 17.79 -17.45 2.43
CA PHE A 456 18.92 -18.07 1.75
C PHE A 456 19.71 -17.03 0.93
N GLU A 457 19.02 -16.22 0.12
CA GLU A 457 19.62 -15.16 -0.71
C GLU A 457 20.30 -14.07 0.13
N LEU A 458 19.81 -13.82 1.35
CA LEU A 458 20.39 -12.83 2.26
C LEU A 458 21.71 -13.26 2.90
N GLU A 459 22.03 -14.56 2.85
CA GLU A 459 23.24 -15.13 3.45
C GLU A 459 23.42 -14.82 4.96
N GLN A 460 22.39 -14.30 5.64
CA GLN A 460 22.47 -13.92 7.07
C GLN A 460 22.56 -15.13 8.00
N HIS A 461 22.23 -16.32 7.48
CA HIS A 461 22.18 -17.56 8.24
C HIS A 461 23.07 -18.65 7.63
N LYS A 462 24.30 -18.31 7.17
CA LYS A 462 25.28 -19.30 6.70
C LYS A 462 25.56 -20.39 7.74
N GLU A 463 25.59 -20.02 9.01
CA GLU A 463 25.75 -20.95 10.15
C GLU A 463 24.45 -21.67 10.53
N GLY A 464 23.38 -21.47 9.75
CA GLY A 464 22.05 -22.03 9.95
C GLY A 464 21.11 -21.18 10.76
N ILE A 465 19.84 -21.56 10.66
CA ILE A 465 18.69 -20.88 11.27
C ILE A 465 18.01 -21.81 12.27
N SER A 466 17.49 -21.25 13.36
CA SER A 466 16.63 -22.01 14.28
C SER A 466 15.19 -22.11 13.77
N LEU A 467 14.46 -23.15 14.17
CA LEU A 467 13.03 -23.25 13.87
C LEU A 467 12.23 -22.07 14.47
N LYS A 468 12.69 -21.50 15.58
CA LYS A 468 12.11 -20.29 16.18
C LYS A 468 12.18 -19.07 15.26
N GLU A 469 13.29 -18.90 14.55
CA GLU A 469 13.51 -17.78 13.63
C GLU A 469 12.77 -18.01 12.30
N LEU A 470 12.84 -19.24 11.78
CA LEU A 470 12.14 -19.60 10.56
C LEU A 470 10.61 -19.54 10.76
N TYR A 471 10.08 -20.20 11.79
CA TYR A 471 8.67 -20.20 12.14
C TYR A 471 8.37 -19.15 13.21
N ARG A 472 8.68 -17.87 12.92
CA ARG A 472 8.53 -16.78 13.87
C ARG A 472 7.10 -16.71 14.42
N GLY A 473 6.98 -16.78 15.74
CA GLY A 473 5.70 -16.77 16.43
C GLY A 473 5.04 -18.13 16.59
N ALA A 474 5.64 -19.21 16.10
CA ALA A 474 5.09 -20.55 16.31
C ALA A 474 5.06 -20.92 17.80
N ILE A 475 4.00 -21.63 18.18
CA ILE A 475 3.81 -22.18 19.52
C ILE A 475 4.40 -23.58 19.53
N GLY A 476 5.29 -23.85 20.48
CA GLY A 476 5.94 -25.14 20.63
C GLY A 476 6.87 -25.18 21.83
N LYS A 477 7.40 -26.36 22.13
CA LYS A 477 8.40 -26.52 23.18
C LYS A 477 9.74 -25.89 22.77
N GLY A 478 10.47 -25.35 23.75
CA GLY A 478 11.78 -24.73 23.53
C GLY A 478 12.79 -25.69 22.89
N SER A 479 12.71 -26.99 23.21
CA SER A 479 13.55 -28.04 22.61
C SER A 479 13.45 -28.08 21.09
N VAL A 480 12.24 -27.98 20.52
CA VAL A 480 12.02 -27.98 19.07
C VAL A 480 12.33 -26.63 18.45
N LEU A 481 11.87 -25.55 19.06
CA LEU A 481 12.09 -24.19 18.56
C LEU A 481 13.60 -23.89 18.41
N ASN A 482 14.43 -24.46 19.27
CA ASN A 482 15.88 -24.28 19.22
C ASN A 482 16.62 -25.23 18.25
N ILE A 483 15.92 -26.15 17.57
CA ILE A 483 16.55 -26.99 16.53
C ILE A 483 17.09 -26.07 15.43
N ARG A 484 18.37 -26.23 15.10
CA ARG A 484 19.04 -25.49 14.02
C ARG A 484 19.24 -26.34 12.79
N MET A 485 18.98 -25.75 11.63
CA MET A 485 19.13 -26.40 10.33
C MET A 485 19.83 -25.49 9.32
N ARG A 486 20.40 -26.12 8.30
CA ARG A 486 20.98 -25.40 7.15
C ARG A 486 19.87 -24.96 6.20
N LEU A 487 20.00 -23.74 5.68
CA LEU A 487 19.17 -23.25 4.58
C LEU A 487 19.77 -23.69 3.24
N GLU A 488 18.89 -24.09 2.34
CA GLU A 488 19.19 -24.41 0.95
C GLU A 488 18.08 -23.82 0.08
N LYS A 489 18.36 -23.55 -1.19
CA LYS A 489 17.34 -23.06 -2.11
C LYS A 489 16.27 -24.13 -2.34
N LEU A 490 15.00 -23.72 -2.34
CA LEU A 490 13.86 -24.61 -2.46
C LEU A 490 13.04 -24.41 -3.70
N GLU A 491 12.47 -25.53 -4.13
CA GLU A 491 11.49 -25.61 -5.21
C GLU A 491 10.25 -26.41 -4.77
N LEU A 492 9.10 -26.07 -5.35
CA LEU A 492 7.83 -26.75 -5.09
C LEU A 492 7.69 -27.95 -6.01
N CYS A 493 7.21 -29.07 -5.47
CA CYS A 493 6.79 -30.22 -6.25
C CYS A 493 5.46 -30.78 -5.73
N GLU A 494 4.61 -31.27 -6.64
CA GLU A 494 3.41 -32.02 -6.28
C GLU A 494 3.65 -33.51 -6.48
N ALA A 495 3.33 -34.32 -5.47
CA ALA A 495 3.39 -35.77 -5.56
C ALA A 495 2.12 -36.34 -6.22
N LYS A 496 2.30 -37.27 -7.15
CA LYS A 496 1.20 -38.02 -7.78
C LYS A 496 0.63 -39.09 -6.85
N ASN A 497 1.47 -39.65 -5.98
CA ASN A 497 1.19 -40.77 -5.10
C ASN A 497 1.22 -40.36 -3.62
N GLN A 498 0.71 -41.23 -2.74
CA GLN A 498 0.60 -40.96 -1.30
C GLN A 498 1.89 -41.37 -0.58
N PHE A 499 2.69 -40.40 -0.15
CA PHE A 499 3.87 -40.65 0.68
C PHE A 499 3.46 -40.79 2.16
N PRO A 500 4.10 -41.69 2.95
CA PRO A 500 5.03 -42.75 2.57
C PRO A 500 4.35 -44.08 2.17
N LYS A 501 3.01 -44.14 2.20
CA LYS A 501 2.21 -45.36 2.00
C LYS A 501 2.55 -46.12 0.72
N THR A 502 2.83 -45.39 -0.35
CA THR A 502 3.10 -45.94 -1.70
C THR A 502 4.56 -45.86 -2.11
N GLY A 503 5.47 -45.64 -1.15
CA GLY A 503 6.90 -45.45 -1.39
C GLY A 503 7.28 -43.98 -1.52
N LEU A 504 8.44 -43.72 -2.14
CA LEU A 504 8.95 -42.37 -2.40
C LEU A 504 7.98 -41.58 -3.31
N PRO A 505 7.92 -40.24 -3.17
CA PRO A 505 7.02 -39.42 -3.97
C PRO A 505 7.48 -39.39 -5.44
N ILE A 506 6.50 -39.46 -6.33
CA ILE A 506 6.65 -39.39 -7.79
C ILE A 506 6.13 -38.03 -8.24
N ASN A 507 6.94 -37.29 -8.97
CA ASN A 507 6.58 -35.97 -9.47
C ASN A 507 5.42 -36.04 -10.46
N ARG A 508 4.36 -35.27 -10.16
CA ARG A 508 3.11 -35.23 -10.94
C ARG A 508 3.31 -34.79 -12.38
N LEU A 509 4.28 -33.92 -12.66
CA LEU A 509 4.52 -33.36 -14.00
C LEU A 509 5.30 -34.31 -14.91
N ASN A 510 6.35 -34.94 -14.40
CA ASN A 510 7.27 -35.74 -15.23
C ASN A 510 7.29 -37.24 -14.91
N ASN A 511 6.47 -37.69 -13.94
CA ASN A 511 6.36 -39.08 -13.48
C ASN A 511 7.69 -39.72 -13.01
N ARG A 512 8.68 -38.93 -12.58
CA ARG A 512 9.94 -39.43 -12.00
C ARG A 512 9.90 -39.45 -10.47
N VAL A 513 10.61 -40.40 -9.86
CA VAL A 513 10.84 -40.42 -8.41
C VAL A 513 11.61 -39.14 -8.02
N MET A 514 11.15 -38.45 -6.99
CA MET A 514 11.77 -37.21 -6.53
C MET A 514 13.00 -37.47 -5.67
N ASN A 515 14.05 -36.67 -5.84
CA ASN A 515 15.05 -36.46 -4.80
C ASN A 515 14.51 -35.41 -3.82
N LEU A 516 14.38 -35.76 -2.54
CA LEU A 516 13.75 -34.89 -1.54
C LEU A 516 14.61 -33.68 -1.13
N ASP A 517 15.91 -33.71 -1.41
CA ASP A 517 16.83 -32.62 -1.11
C ASP A 517 16.44 -31.35 -1.89
N GLY A 518 16.32 -30.22 -1.20
CA GLY A 518 15.92 -28.95 -1.82
C GLY A 518 14.45 -28.86 -2.26
N LEU A 519 13.59 -29.82 -1.90
CA LEU A 519 12.17 -29.80 -2.29
C LEU A 519 11.22 -29.51 -1.12
N VAL A 520 10.16 -28.78 -1.43
CA VAL A 520 8.91 -28.76 -0.66
C VAL A 520 7.87 -29.53 -1.44
N VAL A 521 7.39 -30.63 -0.87
CA VAL A 521 6.51 -31.58 -1.56
C VAL A 521 5.08 -31.44 -1.03
N VAL A 522 4.14 -31.07 -1.90
CA VAL A 522 2.70 -31.24 -1.65
C VAL A 522 2.36 -32.71 -1.85
N ASN A 523 1.85 -33.36 -0.81
CA ASN A 523 1.61 -34.80 -0.84
C ASN A 523 0.39 -35.15 -1.71
N GLY A 524 0.28 -36.41 -2.10
CA GLY A 524 -0.88 -36.91 -2.83
C GLY A 524 -2.15 -36.81 -1.99
N CYS A 525 -3.29 -36.54 -2.63
CA CYS A 525 -4.57 -36.42 -1.96
C CYS A 525 -4.85 -37.61 -1.02
N SER A 526 -5.37 -37.32 0.17
CA SER A 526 -5.69 -38.31 1.21
C SER A 526 -4.48 -39.13 1.71
N ALA A 527 -3.26 -38.61 1.57
CA ALA A 527 -2.08 -39.25 2.15
C ALA A 527 -2.17 -39.32 3.69
N PRO A 528 -1.64 -40.39 4.31
CA PRO A 528 -1.70 -40.56 5.76
C PRO A 528 -0.64 -39.77 6.52
N PHE A 529 0.24 -39.02 5.83
CA PHE A 529 1.43 -38.40 6.40
C PHE A 529 1.67 -37.02 5.83
N GLY A 530 1.29 -35.98 6.57
CA GLY A 530 1.45 -34.59 6.16
C GLY A 530 0.72 -34.21 4.87
N ASP A 531 0.20 -33.00 4.83
CA ASP A 531 -0.33 -32.41 3.61
C ASP A 531 0.84 -31.87 2.74
N VAL A 532 1.88 -31.35 3.40
CA VAL A 532 3.15 -30.92 2.78
C VAL A 532 4.32 -31.42 3.62
N PHE A 533 5.45 -31.74 3.01
CA PHE A 533 6.66 -32.10 3.74
C PHE A 533 7.94 -31.69 3.02
N LEU A 534 9.04 -31.60 3.78
CA LEU A 534 10.36 -31.25 3.28
C LEU A 534 11.46 -31.85 4.16
N VAL A 535 12.58 -32.19 3.56
CA VAL A 535 13.76 -32.74 4.24
C VAL A 535 14.84 -31.67 4.37
N ARG A 536 15.45 -31.57 5.55
CA ARG A 536 16.56 -30.68 5.88
C ARG A 536 17.66 -31.41 6.63
N LYS A 537 18.80 -30.75 6.84
CA LYS A 537 19.90 -31.25 7.68
C LYS A 537 19.99 -30.45 8.98
N LYS A 538 19.96 -31.13 10.12
CA LYS A 538 20.30 -30.55 11.43
C LYS A 538 21.78 -30.23 11.47
N ILE A 539 22.14 -29.13 12.11
CA ILE A 539 23.55 -28.71 12.21
C ILE A 539 24.31 -29.49 13.28
N THR A 540 23.68 -29.75 14.43
CA THR A 540 24.36 -30.35 15.59
C THR A 540 24.71 -31.82 15.41
N GLU A 541 23.93 -32.56 14.64
CA GLU A 541 24.02 -34.03 14.53
C GLU A 541 24.19 -34.51 13.08
N ASN A 542 24.17 -33.60 12.09
CA ASN A 542 24.06 -33.91 10.66
C ASN A 542 22.94 -34.92 10.30
N ARG A 543 21.94 -35.05 11.19
CA ARG A 543 20.77 -35.91 11.05
C ARG A 543 19.72 -35.23 10.16
N ASN A 544 18.97 -36.03 9.40
CA ASN A 544 17.83 -35.52 8.64
C ASN A 544 16.78 -34.93 9.59
N LEU A 545 16.27 -33.76 9.24
CA LEU A 545 15.13 -33.11 9.86
C LEU A 545 14.00 -33.11 8.84
N LEU A 546 12.92 -33.84 9.11
CA LEU A 546 11.75 -33.88 8.27
C LEU A 546 10.70 -32.95 8.89
N LEU A 547 10.39 -31.86 8.20
CA LEU A 547 9.32 -30.95 8.59
C LEU A 547 8.05 -31.40 7.87
N VAL A 548 7.03 -31.72 8.64
CA VAL A 548 5.78 -32.30 8.14
C VAL A 548 4.64 -31.33 8.46
N PHE A 549 4.11 -30.69 7.44
CA PHE A 549 3.07 -29.71 7.58
C PHE A 549 1.71 -30.38 7.59
N GLN A 550 0.92 -30.05 8.60
CA GLN A 550 -0.47 -30.44 8.75
C GLN A 550 -1.32 -29.17 8.60
N GLN A 551 -2.11 -29.10 7.54
CA GLN A 551 -2.75 -27.89 7.07
C GLN A 551 -4.25 -27.95 7.22
N LYS A 552 -4.77 -27.10 8.11
CA LYS A 552 -6.15 -27.15 8.54
C LYS A 552 -6.85 -25.81 8.26
N TRP A 553 -7.53 -25.76 7.12
CA TRP A 553 -8.37 -24.63 6.75
C TRP A 553 -9.81 -24.84 7.24
N TYR A 554 -10.28 -23.89 8.03
CA TYR A 554 -11.65 -23.84 8.54
C TYR A 554 -12.22 -22.44 8.40
N THR A 555 -13.52 -22.37 8.16
CA THR A 555 -14.31 -21.13 8.14
C THR A 555 -14.99 -20.83 9.48
N THR A 556 -14.67 -21.63 10.51
CA THR A 556 -15.17 -21.47 11.89
C THR A 556 -14.01 -21.19 12.82
N LEU A 557 -14.27 -20.41 13.87
CA LEU A 557 -13.26 -20.01 14.85
C LEU A 557 -13.30 -20.84 16.13
N LYS A 558 -13.89 -22.03 16.06
CA LYS A 558 -13.77 -23.01 17.14
C LYS A 558 -12.29 -23.23 17.44
N GLU A 559 -11.90 -23.12 18.69
CA GLU A 559 -10.51 -23.30 19.10
C GLU A 559 -10.03 -24.72 18.80
N LEU A 560 -8.79 -24.84 18.33
CA LEU A 560 -8.10 -26.12 18.24
C LEU A 560 -7.55 -26.50 19.62
N THR A 561 -7.73 -27.77 20.02
CA THR A 561 -7.31 -28.28 21.33
C THR A 561 -6.02 -29.10 21.24
N ILE A 562 -5.39 -29.34 22.40
CA ILE A 562 -4.22 -30.22 22.52
C ILE A 562 -4.50 -31.62 21.99
N ASP A 563 -5.71 -32.15 22.18
CA ASP A 563 -6.04 -33.51 21.73
C ASP A 563 -6.19 -33.58 20.21
N ASP A 564 -6.75 -32.55 19.58
CA ASP A 564 -6.76 -32.43 18.11
C ASP A 564 -5.32 -32.47 17.55
N ILE A 565 -4.40 -31.75 18.20
CA ILE A 565 -2.98 -31.72 17.81
C ILE A 565 -2.31 -33.08 17.99
N LYS A 566 -2.57 -33.77 19.10
CA LYS A 566 -2.07 -35.13 19.33
C LYS A 566 -2.58 -36.10 18.28
N ILE A 567 -3.84 -35.99 17.87
CA ILE A 567 -4.42 -36.81 16.80
C ILE A 567 -3.65 -36.61 15.49
N GLU A 568 -3.42 -35.37 15.07
CA GLU A 568 -2.68 -35.09 13.84
C GLU A 568 -1.22 -35.56 13.91
N CYS A 569 -0.54 -35.37 15.05
CA CYS A 569 0.83 -35.88 15.24
C CYS A 569 0.89 -37.42 15.23
N ASN A 570 -0.12 -38.10 15.81
CA ASN A 570 -0.19 -39.55 15.86
C ASN A 570 -0.48 -40.17 14.48
N LYS A 571 -1.18 -39.47 13.58
CA LYS A 571 -1.35 -39.91 12.18
C LYS A 571 0.01 -40.08 11.50
N ASN A 572 0.88 -39.08 11.64
CA ASN A 572 2.22 -39.13 11.06
C ASN A 572 3.04 -40.32 11.63
N LYS A 573 3.00 -40.54 12.95
CA LYS A 573 3.68 -41.68 13.59
C LYS A 573 3.15 -43.03 13.09
N LYS A 574 1.83 -43.16 13.00
CA LYS A 574 1.17 -44.38 12.50
C LYS A 574 1.57 -44.67 11.06
N ALA A 575 1.58 -43.64 10.21
CA ALA A 575 1.97 -43.78 8.82
C ALA A 575 3.42 -44.27 8.64
N VAL A 576 4.35 -43.88 9.53
CA VAL A 576 5.74 -44.40 9.53
C VAL A 576 5.78 -45.88 9.93
N ASN A 577 5.01 -46.28 10.95
CA ASN A 577 4.99 -47.66 11.43
C ASN A 577 4.45 -48.66 10.39
N GLU A 578 3.51 -48.21 9.53
CA GLU A 578 2.83 -49.02 8.52
C GLU A 578 3.60 -49.16 7.19
N ILE A 579 4.79 -48.58 7.08
CA ILE A 579 5.62 -48.65 5.86
C ILE A 579 6.11 -50.08 5.64
N LYS A 580 5.89 -50.58 4.42
CA LYS A 580 6.36 -51.91 3.98
C LYS A 580 7.77 -51.90 3.41
N ASP A 581 8.20 -50.80 2.80
CA ASP A 581 9.54 -50.64 2.24
C ASP A 581 10.56 -50.44 3.37
N SER A 582 11.49 -51.38 3.53
CA SER A 582 12.48 -51.39 4.62
C SER A 582 13.47 -50.22 4.55
N ASN A 583 13.86 -49.78 3.35
CA ASN A 583 14.80 -48.68 3.18
C ASN A 583 14.12 -47.34 3.51
N LEU A 584 12.89 -47.14 3.03
CA LEU A 584 12.12 -45.94 3.34
C LEU A 584 11.76 -45.87 4.82
N LYS A 585 11.39 -47.00 5.43
CA LYS A 585 11.11 -47.09 6.86
C LYS A 585 12.33 -46.70 7.68
N LYS A 586 13.49 -47.29 7.36
CA LYS A 586 14.77 -46.95 8.00
C LYS A 586 15.11 -45.46 7.86
N PHE A 587 14.97 -44.89 6.67
CA PHE A 587 15.19 -43.46 6.44
C PHE A 587 14.32 -42.56 7.34
N LEU A 588 13.03 -42.90 7.50
CA LEU A 588 12.11 -42.12 8.33
C LEU A 588 12.34 -42.31 9.82
N GLU A 589 12.67 -43.53 10.27
CA GLU A 589 13.03 -43.82 11.67
C GLU A 589 14.35 -43.14 12.08
N GLU A 590 15.32 -43.07 11.17
CA GLU A 590 16.59 -42.37 11.37
C GLU A 590 16.44 -40.84 11.21
N SER A 591 15.33 -40.34 10.69
CA SER A 591 15.05 -38.90 10.60
C SER A 591 14.44 -38.36 11.89
N HIS A 592 14.70 -37.08 12.20
CA HIS A 592 13.97 -36.37 13.24
C HIS A 592 12.73 -35.74 12.59
N ILE A 593 11.53 -36.16 12.98
CA ILE A 593 10.27 -35.70 12.37
C ILE A 593 9.63 -34.64 13.26
N VAL A 594 9.50 -33.41 12.76
CA VAL A 594 8.75 -32.32 13.43
C VAL A 594 7.46 -32.08 12.67
N THR A 595 6.33 -32.15 13.37
CA THR A 595 5.03 -31.79 12.79
C THR A 595 4.76 -30.30 13.00
N VAL A 596 4.49 -29.56 11.93
CA VAL A 596 4.12 -28.14 11.97
C VAL A 596 2.66 -28.01 11.56
N ILE A 597 1.80 -27.60 12.48
CA ILE A 597 0.37 -27.44 12.22
C ILE A 597 0.09 -26.00 11.83
N PHE A 598 -0.43 -25.82 10.61
CA PHE A 598 -0.93 -24.54 10.11
C PHE A 598 -2.45 -24.56 10.17
N THR A 599 -3.06 -23.63 10.90
CA THR A 599 -4.51 -23.61 11.09
C THR A 599 -5.09 -22.21 11.03
N SER A 600 -6.24 -22.06 10.35
CA SER A 600 -7.02 -20.81 10.36
C SER A 600 -7.88 -20.64 11.62
N ARG A 601 -7.85 -21.60 12.55
CA ARG A 601 -8.50 -21.49 13.86
C ARG A 601 -7.57 -20.87 14.91
N PRO A 602 -8.13 -20.22 15.95
CA PRO A 602 -7.39 -19.91 17.16
C PRO A 602 -6.97 -21.20 17.89
N PHE A 603 -5.93 -21.13 18.71
CA PHE A 603 -5.44 -22.27 19.48
C PHE A 603 -5.52 -21.99 20.98
N LYS A 604 -6.06 -22.95 21.73
CA LYS A 604 -6.11 -22.88 23.18
C LYS A 604 -5.46 -24.10 23.80
N GLY A 605 -4.36 -23.87 24.51
CA GLY A 605 -3.66 -24.91 25.25
C GLY A 605 -2.35 -24.41 25.81
N ASN A 606 -1.83 -25.13 26.79
CA ASN A 606 -0.50 -24.86 27.33
C ASN A 606 0.56 -25.46 26.40
N PRO A 607 1.56 -24.69 25.93
CA PRO A 607 2.62 -25.21 25.08
C PRO A 607 3.40 -26.39 25.69
N LYS A 608 3.41 -26.53 27.03
CA LYS A 608 4.05 -27.65 27.72
C LYS A 608 3.37 -29.00 27.47
N ASP A 609 2.07 -28.98 27.17
CA ASP A 609 1.25 -30.19 26.95
C ASP A 609 1.27 -30.65 25.49
N LEU A 610 1.96 -29.90 24.62
CA LEU A 610 2.14 -30.27 23.22
C LEU A 610 3.04 -31.51 23.09
N PRO A 611 2.84 -32.33 22.03
CA PRO A 611 3.82 -33.34 21.65
C PRO A 611 5.21 -32.74 21.53
N ASP A 612 6.24 -33.51 21.86
CA ASP A 612 7.61 -32.99 21.90
C ASP A 612 8.02 -32.35 20.58
N ASP A 613 7.83 -33.04 19.45
CA ASP A 613 8.23 -32.59 18.11
C ASP A 613 7.08 -31.93 17.33
N CYS A 614 6.42 -30.94 17.96
CA CYS A 614 5.29 -30.22 17.37
C CYS A 614 5.43 -28.70 17.45
N LEU A 615 5.09 -28.02 16.35
CA LEU A 615 4.93 -26.57 16.26
C LEU A 615 3.53 -26.22 15.76
N ILE A 616 2.99 -25.09 16.18
CA ILE A 616 1.66 -24.60 15.76
C ILE A 616 1.77 -23.16 15.30
N ILE A 617 1.19 -22.89 14.13
CA ILE A 617 0.93 -21.56 13.60
C ILE A 617 -0.58 -21.45 13.42
N SER A 618 -1.22 -20.76 14.37
CA SER A 618 -2.65 -20.49 14.40
C SER A 618 -2.96 -19.07 13.90
N MET A 619 -4.25 -18.79 13.67
CA MET A 619 -4.73 -17.48 13.23
C MET A 619 -4.18 -16.31 14.05
N GLU A 620 -4.02 -16.50 15.36
CA GLU A 620 -3.53 -15.49 16.30
C GLU A 620 -2.08 -15.07 16.00
N ASN A 621 -1.29 -15.96 15.39
CA ASN A 621 0.14 -15.80 15.19
C ASN A 621 0.47 -15.53 13.71
N PHE A 622 -0.54 -15.43 12.83
CA PHE A 622 -0.36 -15.16 11.41
C PHE A 622 0.43 -13.87 11.16
N ASN A 623 0.16 -12.80 11.92
CA ASN A 623 0.91 -11.54 11.79
C ASN A 623 2.41 -11.70 12.05
N GLN A 624 2.82 -12.66 12.89
CA GLN A 624 4.23 -12.90 13.22
C GLN A 624 4.91 -13.80 12.18
N TYR A 625 4.19 -14.81 11.67
CA TYR A 625 4.72 -15.76 10.72
C TYR A 625 4.58 -15.31 9.26
N PHE A 626 3.35 -15.02 8.82
CA PHE A 626 3.05 -14.53 7.47
C PHE A 626 3.40 -13.05 7.28
N GLY A 627 3.53 -12.31 8.38
CA GLY A 627 3.69 -10.87 8.33
C GLY A 627 2.34 -10.15 8.24
N PRO A 628 2.27 -8.86 8.63
CA PRO A 628 1.00 -8.13 8.70
C PRO A 628 0.24 -8.08 7.38
N LEU A 629 0.96 -7.99 6.25
CA LEU A 629 0.35 -7.84 4.94
C LEU A 629 -0.35 -9.12 4.47
N PHE A 630 0.36 -10.26 4.48
CA PHE A 630 -0.21 -11.54 4.08
C PHE A 630 -1.27 -12.01 5.09
N ALA A 631 -1.04 -11.79 6.39
CA ALA A 631 -2.02 -12.08 7.43
C ALA A 631 -3.33 -11.30 7.25
N SER A 632 -3.26 -10.01 6.87
CA SER A 632 -4.45 -9.22 6.56
C SER A 632 -5.24 -9.81 5.39
N ARG A 633 -4.56 -10.27 4.34
CA ARG A 633 -5.23 -10.91 3.18
C ARG A 633 -5.86 -12.25 3.52
N LEU A 634 -5.17 -13.10 4.27
CA LEU A 634 -5.73 -14.35 4.79
C LEU A 634 -6.95 -14.10 5.69
N THR A 635 -6.90 -13.06 6.52
CA THR A 635 -8.02 -12.68 7.39
C THR A 635 -9.21 -12.23 6.55
N PHE A 636 -8.97 -11.48 5.47
CA PHE A 636 -10.01 -11.06 4.54
C PHE A 636 -10.70 -12.26 3.89
N ASP A 637 -9.95 -13.29 3.47
CA ASP A 637 -10.53 -14.53 2.90
C ASP A 637 -11.35 -15.34 3.92
N ILE A 638 -10.91 -15.41 5.18
CA ILE A 638 -11.67 -16.07 6.26
C ILE A 638 -13.01 -15.35 6.48
N ILE A 639 -13.02 -14.02 6.44
CA ILE A 639 -14.21 -13.19 6.63
C ILE A 639 -15.11 -13.20 5.38
N ASN A 640 -14.54 -13.21 4.16
CA ASN A 640 -15.29 -13.22 2.90
C ASN A 640 -16.18 -14.46 2.75
N ASN A 641 -15.77 -15.58 3.34
CA ASN A 641 -16.58 -16.81 3.41
C ASN A 641 -17.71 -16.76 4.46
N LEU A 642 -17.91 -15.62 5.14
CA LEU A 642 -19.05 -15.38 6.04
C LEU A 642 -20.18 -14.70 5.27
N ASN A 643 -21.17 -15.50 4.86
CA ASN A 643 -22.43 -14.96 4.39
C ASN A 643 -23.22 -14.37 5.58
N ILE A 644 -23.16 -13.05 5.76
CA ILE A 644 -23.82 -12.38 6.88
C ILE A 644 -25.34 -12.56 6.84
N ASN A 645 -25.96 -12.89 5.71
CA ASN A 645 -27.41 -13.13 5.65
C ASN A 645 -27.82 -14.55 6.06
N SER A 646 -26.94 -15.55 5.96
CA SER A 646 -27.25 -16.93 6.35
C SER A 646 -26.43 -17.45 7.53
N ALA A 647 -25.39 -16.75 7.97
CA ALA A 647 -24.52 -17.18 9.06
C ALA A 647 -25.25 -17.20 10.41
N GLU A 648 -25.05 -18.23 11.21
CA GLU A 648 -25.54 -18.26 12.60
C GLU A 648 -24.97 -17.08 13.43
N PRO A 649 -25.72 -16.52 14.40
CA PRO A 649 -25.26 -15.41 15.24
C PRO A 649 -23.86 -15.66 15.83
N LYS A 650 -23.66 -16.85 16.38
CA LYS A 650 -22.38 -17.28 16.96
C LYS A 650 -21.23 -17.21 15.95
N ARG A 651 -21.48 -17.55 14.69
CA ARG A 651 -20.46 -17.47 13.63
C ARG A 651 -20.12 -16.02 13.30
N ILE A 652 -21.10 -15.11 13.32
CA ILE A 652 -20.84 -13.67 13.12
C ILE A 652 -20.03 -13.10 14.29
N SER A 653 -20.42 -13.40 15.54
CA SER A 653 -19.74 -12.83 16.71
C SER A 653 -18.30 -13.30 16.84
N GLU A 654 -18.06 -14.56 16.48
CA GLU A 654 -16.72 -15.10 16.43
C GLU A 654 -15.90 -14.44 15.30
N VAL A 655 -16.44 -14.33 14.08
CA VAL A 655 -15.68 -13.94 12.87
C VAL A 655 -15.46 -12.44 12.73
N ILE A 656 -16.41 -11.60 13.15
CA ILE A 656 -16.32 -10.15 13.00
C ILE A 656 -15.86 -9.52 14.32
N LYS A 657 -14.57 -9.17 14.40
CA LYS A 657 -13.99 -8.53 15.58
C LYS A 657 -14.76 -7.25 15.95
N GLY A 658 -15.30 -7.19 17.17
CA GLY A 658 -16.10 -6.07 17.67
C GLY A 658 -17.61 -6.29 17.62
N VAL A 659 -18.08 -7.36 16.96
CA VAL A 659 -19.48 -7.79 17.01
C VAL A 659 -19.61 -8.84 18.12
N GLY A 660 -20.03 -8.45 19.31
CA GLY A 660 -20.28 -9.41 20.40
C GLY A 660 -21.54 -10.24 20.18
N ASP A 661 -21.77 -11.27 21.00
CA ASP A 661 -22.94 -12.17 20.90
C ASP A 661 -24.26 -11.41 20.85
N ILE A 662 -24.39 -10.32 21.61
CA ILE A 662 -25.58 -9.45 21.61
C ILE A 662 -25.81 -8.85 20.22
N LEU A 663 -24.80 -8.18 19.66
CA LEU A 663 -24.92 -7.50 18.37
C LEU A 663 -25.09 -8.51 17.22
N SER A 664 -24.48 -9.69 17.32
CA SER A 664 -24.66 -10.76 16.33
C SER A 664 -26.09 -11.32 16.27
N LYS A 665 -26.76 -11.45 17.43
CA LYS A 665 -28.17 -11.86 17.50
C LYS A 665 -29.06 -10.80 16.88
N VAL A 666 -28.80 -9.52 17.18
CA VAL A 666 -29.52 -8.39 16.56
C VAL A 666 -29.34 -8.38 15.05
N ILE A 667 -28.11 -8.58 14.54
CA ILE A 667 -27.85 -8.71 13.10
C ILE A 667 -28.63 -9.88 12.50
N HIS A 668 -28.66 -11.03 13.18
CA HIS A 668 -29.39 -12.20 12.71
C HIS A 668 -30.91 -12.03 12.73
N GLU A 669 -31.47 -11.41 13.77
CA GLU A 669 -32.89 -11.15 13.95
C GLU A 669 -33.44 -10.22 12.86
N ASN A 670 -32.70 -9.16 12.50
CA ASN A 670 -33.12 -8.15 11.54
C ASN A 670 -32.91 -8.52 10.06
N ARG A 671 -32.54 -9.77 9.76
CA ARG A 671 -32.33 -10.19 8.37
C ARG A 671 -33.65 -10.38 7.62
N PRO A 672 -33.70 -10.01 6.33
CA PRO A 672 -34.86 -10.29 5.49
C PRO A 672 -35.09 -11.80 5.28
N TYR A 673 -34.02 -12.60 5.31
CA TYR A 673 -34.05 -14.07 5.18
C TYR A 673 -33.00 -14.70 6.09
N LYS A 674 -33.29 -15.88 6.65
CA LYS A 674 -32.42 -16.62 7.58
C LYS A 674 -31.59 -17.70 6.90
N SER A 675 -31.98 -18.15 5.71
CA SER A 675 -31.25 -19.17 4.94
C SER A 675 -31.55 -19.09 3.44
N ALA A 676 -30.72 -19.70 2.60
CA ALA A 676 -31.00 -19.85 1.17
C ALA A 676 -32.32 -20.60 0.92
N THR A 677 -32.66 -21.57 1.78
CA THR A 677 -33.96 -22.26 1.74
C THR A 677 -35.11 -21.28 1.93
N GLU A 678 -35.02 -20.39 2.93
CA GLU A 678 -36.09 -19.42 3.18
C GLU A 678 -36.22 -18.40 2.04
N VAL A 679 -35.12 -18.06 1.36
CA VAL A 679 -35.16 -17.23 0.13
C VAL A 679 -35.93 -17.94 -0.96
N ILE A 680 -35.65 -19.23 -1.20
CA ILE A 680 -36.34 -20.05 -2.21
C ILE A 680 -37.83 -20.18 -1.87
N GLU A 681 -38.16 -20.43 -0.60
CA GLU A 681 -39.54 -20.65 -0.14
C GLU A 681 -40.38 -19.38 -0.20
N LYS A 682 -39.82 -18.23 0.21
CA LYS A 682 -40.52 -16.95 0.20
C LYS A 682 -40.62 -16.32 -1.20
N ASN A 683 -39.89 -16.84 -2.19
CA ASN A 683 -39.91 -16.37 -3.57
C ASN A 683 -40.34 -17.49 -4.54
N PRO A 684 -41.58 -18.01 -4.40
CA PRO A 684 -42.03 -19.19 -5.12
C PRO A 684 -42.02 -19.01 -6.65
N THR A 685 -42.21 -17.79 -7.13
CA THR A 685 -42.13 -17.40 -8.56
C THR A 685 -40.79 -17.77 -9.19
N TYR A 686 -39.70 -17.73 -8.42
CA TYR A 686 -38.33 -17.96 -8.90
C TYR A 686 -37.74 -19.28 -8.41
N ARG A 687 -38.55 -20.16 -7.82
CA ARG A 687 -38.09 -21.37 -7.12
C ARG A 687 -37.14 -22.24 -7.94
N SER A 688 -37.48 -22.53 -9.20
CA SER A 688 -36.65 -23.37 -10.07
C SER A 688 -35.29 -22.74 -10.37
N TYR A 689 -35.26 -21.43 -10.59
CA TYR A 689 -34.01 -20.67 -10.80
C TYR A 689 -33.18 -20.59 -9.52
N LEU A 690 -33.80 -20.23 -8.39
CA LEU A 690 -33.13 -20.10 -7.10
C LEU A 690 -32.57 -21.45 -6.59
N GLU A 691 -33.24 -22.58 -6.86
CA GLU A 691 -32.68 -23.91 -6.59
C GLU A 691 -31.47 -24.21 -7.47
N LYS A 692 -31.48 -23.81 -8.75
CA LYS A 692 -30.30 -23.97 -9.65
C LYS A 692 -29.10 -23.14 -9.20
N VAL A 693 -29.32 -21.96 -8.60
CA VAL A 693 -28.25 -21.09 -8.09
C VAL A 693 -28.03 -21.21 -6.57
N ARG A 694 -28.57 -22.24 -5.93
CA ARG A 694 -28.58 -22.39 -4.46
C ARG A 694 -27.20 -22.25 -3.80
N THR A 695 -26.18 -22.94 -4.33
CA THR A 695 -24.81 -22.83 -3.82
C THR A 695 -24.28 -21.40 -3.91
N GLN A 696 -24.69 -20.64 -4.93
CA GLN A 696 -24.33 -19.23 -5.09
C GLN A 696 -25.11 -18.35 -4.10
N LEU A 697 -26.36 -18.70 -3.74
CA LEU A 697 -27.11 -18.04 -2.65
C LEU A 697 -26.44 -18.27 -1.29
N GLU A 698 -25.91 -19.47 -1.06
CA GLU A 698 -25.19 -19.83 0.16
C GLU A 698 -23.82 -19.12 0.24
N ASP A 699 -23.15 -18.92 -0.88
CA ASP A 699 -21.87 -18.23 -0.99
C ASP A 699 -21.97 -16.69 -1.04
N CYS A 700 -23.12 -16.11 -1.40
CA CYS A 700 -23.30 -14.66 -1.55
C CYS A 700 -23.93 -14.05 -0.31
N SER A 701 -23.25 -13.09 0.30
CA SER A 701 -23.69 -12.39 1.50
C SER A 701 -25.00 -11.60 1.35
N TYR A 702 -25.50 -11.31 0.13
CA TYR A 702 -26.63 -10.39 -0.11
C TYR A 702 -27.66 -10.77 -1.19
N ALA A 703 -27.71 -12.03 -1.62
CA ALA A 703 -28.54 -12.44 -2.77
C ALA A 703 -30.08 -12.24 -2.72
N PRO A 704 -30.79 -11.97 -1.60
CA PRO A 704 -32.25 -11.91 -1.72
C PRO A 704 -32.80 -10.53 -2.13
N TYR A 705 -32.09 -9.43 -1.88
CA TYR A 705 -32.65 -8.08 -2.10
C TYR A 705 -32.46 -7.62 -3.55
N SER A 706 -31.30 -7.89 -4.15
CA SER A 706 -30.98 -7.44 -5.51
C SER A 706 -31.67 -8.24 -6.63
N PHE A 707 -32.14 -9.45 -6.37
CA PHE A 707 -32.89 -10.26 -7.35
C PHE A 707 -34.38 -9.91 -7.41
N LEU A 708 -34.91 -9.23 -6.38
CA LEU A 708 -36.33 -8.89 -6.28
C LEU A 708 -36.61 -7.41 -6.61
N ASP A 709 -35.62 -6.53 -6.50
CA ASP A 709 -35.76 -5.11 -6.86
C ASP A 709 -35.60 -4.81 -8.37
N ASN A 710 -35.30 -5.81 -9.21
CA ASN A 710 -35.23 -5.65 -10.68
C ASN A 710 -36.61 -5.66 -11.36
N GLU A 711 -37.68 -5.19 -10.69
CA GLU A 711 -39.01 -5.03 -11.32
C GLU A 711 -39.21 -3.67 -12.02
N ASN A 712 -38.15 -2.89 -12.26
CA ASN A 712 -38.26 -1.66 -13.04
C ASN A 712 -37.52 -1.61 -14.38
N ASP A 713 -36.88 -2.69 -14.83
CA ASP A 713 -36.43 -2.76 -16.23
C ASP A 713 -36.85 -4.10 -16.87
N SER A 714 -37.87 -4.00 -17.71
CA SER A 714 -38.32 -5.05 -18.61
C SER A 714 -37.20 -5.50 -19.56
N MET A 715 -37.25 -6.78 -19.95
CA MET A 715 -36.32 -7.56 -20.80
C MET A 715 -35.24 -8.25 -19.96
N ILE A 716 -35.26 -9.56 -19.77
CA ILE A 716 -34.97 -10.58 -20.79
C ILE A 716 -35.81 -11.84 -20.51
N LEU A 717 -36.84 -12.04 -21.32
CA LEU A 717 -37.42 -13.35 -21.64
C LEU A 717 -37.36 -13.42 -23.16
N ASN A 718 -36.36 -14.10 -23.69
CA ASN A 718 -36.31 -14.77 -24.99
C ASN A 718 -34.84 -15.03 -25.34
N GLU A 719 -34.37 -16.22 -25.02
CA GLU A 719 -33.60 -17.10 -25.91
C GLU A 719 -33.10 -18.29 -25.07
N TYR A 720 -33.04 -19.46 -25.71
CA TYR A 720 -32.69 -20.77 -25.16
C TYR A 720 -33.83 -21.64 -24.62
N ASP A 721 -34.81 -21.93 -25.48
CA ASP A 721 -35.31 -23.31 -25.62
C ASP A 721 -34.98 -23.81 -27.03
N SER A 722 -33.83 -24.45 -27.19
CA SER A 722 -33.66 -25.47 -28.23
C SER A 722 -32.65 -26.51 -27.73
N TYR A 723 -33.01 -27.79 -27.94
CA TYR A 723 -32.30 -29.02 -27.57
C TYR A 723 -32.42 -29.38 -26.08
N SER A 724 -33.07 -30.46 -25.65
CA SER A 724 -33.34 -31.75 -26.31
C SER A 724 -34.15 -32.67 -25.37
N ASN A 725 -34.76 -33.70 -25.97
CA ASN A 725 -35.25 -34.98 -25.40
C ASN A 725 -36.75 -35.03 -25.12
N ASP A 726 -37.48 -36.10 -25.43
CA ASP A 726 -37.31 -37.24 -26.32
C ASP A 726 -38.67 -37.99 -26.25
N ASN A 727 -38.96 -38.74 -27.31
CA ASN A 727 -39.79 -39.95 -27.34
C ASN A 727 -41.32 -39.85 -27.47
N ASP A 728 -41.73 -40.18 -28.71
CA ASP A 728 -42.43 -41.42 -29.08
C ASP A 728 -43.94 -41.41 -29.37
N ILE A 729 -44.23 -42.17 -30.43
CA ILE A 729 -45.46 -42.84 -30.87
C ILE A 729 -46.38 -42.00 -31.78
N GLU A 730 -46.18 -42.04 -33.11
CA GLU A 730 -46.68 -43.04 -34.10
C GLU A 730 -48.09 -42.69 -34.59
N MET A 731 -48.20 -42.36 -35.89
CA MET A 731 -49.18 -42.93 -36.82
C MET A 731 -49.12 -42.23 -38.18
N ASP A 732 -49.01 -43.06 -39.21
CA ASP A 732 -49.10 -42.77 -40.64
C ASP A 732 -50.29 -41.88 -41.04
N VAL A 733 -50.17 -41.19 -42.17
CA VAL A 733 -50.92 -41.46 -43.42
C VAL A 733 -50.63 -40.33 -44.44
N ASP A 734 -50.26 -40.79 -45.65
CA ASP A 734 -50.14 -40.13 -46.96
C ASP A 734 -49.00 -39.16 -47.28
#